data_AF-A0A7W0MAF4-F1
#
_entry.id   AF-A0A7W0MAF4-F1
#
_cell.length_a   1.000
_cell.length_b   1.000
_cell.length_c   1.000
_cell.angle_alpha   90.00
_cell.angle_beta   90.00
_cell.angle_gamma   90.00
#
_symmetry.space_group_name_H-M   'P 1'
#
loop_
_entity.id
_entity.type
_entity.pdbx_description
1 polymer ?
#
loop_
_entity_poly.entity_id
_entity_poly.type
_entity_poly.pdbx_seq_one_letter_code
_entity_poly.pdbx_strand_id
1 'polypeptide(L)'
;MRNVLLDRCSRRRAHSFSPQRRRPAYPAPAELLEERVLLSATYQSIDGTGNNLLNPTWGSAGTQLLRNTTISYGDGVSSMGGADRPNPRLVSNLVLSQTEDIFNDRHLTQFLFQWGQFLDHDLDLTEEAFPLERIDIPVPAGDPHLDPGGTGTQSIMLFRSRFDPATGTDPSNPRQQINQITSFIDGSNVYGSDAARAAALRTFVGGMLKTSAGSLLPYNTSGQPNAAPPPFGPEDYFLAGDIRANEQPGLTSLHTLFVREHNRIAAEIAAKQFKGQNLADANIDESIYQQARRIVIAEMQVITYREFLPALLGQTALGPYAGYNPNVNPSIANVFSAALYRIGHTMLPLSLTMTNDDLSPMGPGRMGLGDAFFQPSIIETFGIDPFLMGLGASLAQEIDRHVVDGVRNLLFDPPAQFDLTAINMQRGRDHGLPGYNQVRRDFGLESYTSFSQISSDPAVAAALSLAYNGNIELVDVWVGAISEDHVPGSSVGELMQTALGDQFRRLRDGDRFFYKNQFNGRELARIENTTLADVIRRNTGLTNLQDNMFLDRSVFYYQVPSGAGSANLFLDANGNWLRLFDLNTGELLAKRRIGETSQVILVGNDGTTDRFVIDVRGARGVLEGGVIVHGGDAGKDLLAVFGSPRDVVRNLGDGTVQVGNIAFTYTGIETFVVLTGPGTGDVNRLHGNGQDHGNEHGRGTDGRQSPAKAEPITNATGKTATPKANDVLEASKSTGKTSVDPSLPDVLLERVFAGSLLDRLL
;
A
#
# COMPACT_ATOMS: atom_id res chain seq x y z
N MET A 1 -30.11 55.56 -24.22
CA MET A 1 -31.30 55.93 -25.01
C MET A 1 -32.52 55.33 -24.30
N ARG A 2 -33.28 56.11 -23.50
CA ARG A 2 -34.63 56.68 -23.79
C ARG A 2 -35.57 55.64 -24.43
N ASN A 3 -36.73 55.23 -23.89
CA ASN A 3 -37.88 55.86 -23.21
C ASN A 3 -38.67 54.76 -22.43
N VAL A 4 -39.40 54.89 -21.29
CA VAL A 4 -40.29 55.91 -20.68
C VAL A 4 -41.80 55.73 -21.01
N LEU A 5 -42.55 55.35 -19.95
CA LEU A 5 -43.93 55.75 -19.51
C LEU A 5 -45.20 55.10 -20.11
N LEU A 6 -46.03 54.47 -19.24
CA LEU A 6 -47.37 54.89 -18.72
C LEU A 6 -48.54 54.46 -19.65
N ASP A 7 -49.77 54.13 -19.23
CA ASP A 7 -50.61 54.73 -18.18
C ASP A 7 -51.89 53.89 -17.87
N ARG A 8 -52.42 54.09 -16.65
CA ARG A 8 -53.82 54.13 -16.17
C ARG A 8 -54.91 53.05 -16.41
N CYS A 9 -55.29 52.41 -15.29
CA CYS A 9 -56.52 52.62 -14.49
C CYS A 9 -57.94 52.36 -15.08
N SER A 10 -58.70 51.41 -14.51
CA SER A 10 -60.13 51.64 -14.19
C SER A 10 -60.69 50.71 -13.08
N ARG A 11 -61.74 51.23 -12.42
CA ARG A 11 -62.40 50.86 -11.16
C ARG A 11 -63.32 49.61 -11.25
N ARG A 12 -63.51 48.86 -10.15
CA ARG A 12 -64.75 48.81 -9.30
C ARG A 12 -64.92 47.49 -8.48
N ARG A 13 -65.21 47.69 -7.18
CA ARG A 13 -66.11 46.98 -6.22
C ARG A 13 -66.04 45.45 -5.99
N ALA A 14 -65.60 45.14 -4.76
CA ALA A 14 -66.11 44.19 -3.76
C ALA A 14 -67.10 43.07 -4.14
N HIS A 15 -66.73 41.82 -3.83
CA HIS A 15 -67.45 40.93 -2.90
C HIS A 15 -66.70 39.59 -2.63
N SER A 16 -66.75 39.18 -1.36
CA SER A 16 -66.71 37.82 -0.77
C SER A 16 -65.49 36.88 -0.96
N PHE A 17 -65.07 36.33 0.18
CA PHE A 17 -64.05 35.31 0.40
C PHE A 17 -64.41 33.88 -0.08
N SER A 18 -63.33 33.14 -0.40
CA SER A 18 -63.15 31.65 -0.38
C SER A 18 -63.31 30.88 -1.71
N PRO A 19 -62.61 29.73 -1.95
CA PRO A 19 -61.35 29.22 -1.39
C PRO A 19 -60.26 29.02 -2.48
N GLN A 20 -59.00 28.92 -2.04
CA GLN A 20 -57.83 28.56 -2.85
C GLN A 20 -58.08 27.30 -3.70
N ARG A 21 -58.01 27.45 -5.02
CA ARG A 21 -57.73 26.31 -5.92
C ARG A 21 -56.30 25.85 -5.65
N ARG A 22 -56.16 24.69 -5.01
CA ARG A 22 -54.89 23.96 -4.89
C ARG A 22 -54.31 23.75 -6.29
N ARG A 23 -53.08 24.22 -6.50
CA ARG A 23 -52.25 23.79 -7.63
C ARG A 23 -52.05 22.27 -7.54
N PRO A 24 -51.97 21.52 -8.65
CA PRO A 24 -51.64 20.11 -8.59
C PRO A 24 -50.26 19.99 -7.94
N ALA A 25 -50.17 19.23 -6.84
CA ALA A 25 -48.89 18.84 -6.30
C ALA A 25 -48.19 18.02 -7.39
N TYR A 26 -47.01 18.47 -7.82
CA TYR A 26 -46.09 17.58 -8.49
C TYR A 26 -45.86 16.40 -7.54
N PRO A 27 -46.06 15.15 -7.98
CA PRO A 27 -45.62 14.04 -7.15
C PRO A 27 -44.12 14.24 -6.94
N ALA A 28 -43.70 14.24 -5.68
CA ALA A 28 -42.30 14.08 -5.36
C ALA A 28 -41.75 12.90 -6.20
N PRO A 29 -40.51 12.97 -6.71
CA PRO A 29 -39.91 11.78 -7.27
C PRO A 29 -40.03 10.71 -6.19
N ALA A 30 -40.82 9.68 -6.45
CA ALA A 30 -40.85 8.52 -5.61
C ALA A 30 -39.44 7.96 -5.73
N GLU A 31 -38.62 8.23 -4.71
CA GLU A 31 -37.47 7.37 -4.45
C GLU A 31 -38.02 5.96 -4.53
N LEU A 32 -37.48 5.17 -5.45
CA LEU A 32 -37.60 3.74 -5.33
C LEU A 32 -37.02 3.46 -3.95
N LEU A 33 -37.90 3.20 -2.99
CA LEU A 33 -37.54 2.55 -1.76
C LEU A 33 -36.81 1.31 -2.25
N GLU A 34 -35.47 1.35 -2.23
CA GLU A 34 -34.72 0.15 -2.00
C GLU A 34 -35.47 -0.53 -0.88
N GLU A 35 -35.97 -1.74 -1.11
CA GLU A 35 -36.21 -2.61 0.01
C GLU A 35 -34.96 -2.46 0.85
N ARG A 36 -35.11 -1.89 2.05
CA ARG A 36 -34.15 -2.04 3.13
C ARG A 36 -34.17 -3.54 3.43
N VAL A 37 -33.60 -4.32 2.53
CA VAL A 37 -33.19 -5.68 2.76
C VAL A 37 -32.25 -5.50 3.92
N LEU A 38 -32.78 -5.90 5.08
CA LEU A 38 -32.07 -6.01 6.35
C LEU A 38 -30.61 -6.30 6.05
N LEU A 39 -29.71 -5.51 6.65
CA LEU A 39 -28.30 -5.82 6.86
C LEU A 39 -28.12 -7.33 6.78
N SER A 40 -27.77 -7.84 5.60
CA SER A 40 -27.26 -9.18 5.51
C SER A 40 -26.00 -9.09 6.35
N ALA A 41 -25.99 -9.71 7.53
CA ALA A 41 -24.79 -9.78 8.35
C ALA A 41 -23.59 -10.34 7.56
N THR A 42 -23.86 -10.95 6.41
CA THR A 42 -22.96 -11.64 5.49
C THR A 42 -22.23 -10.75 4.48
N TYR A 43 -22.78 -9.61 4.03
CA TYR A 43 -22.16 -8.80 2.97
C TYR A 43 -22.12 -7.30 3.33
N GLN A 44 -21.04 -6.64 2.94
CA GLN A 44 -20.85 -5.20 3.12
C GLN A 44 -21.77 -4.41 2.19
N SER A 45 -22.29 -3.26 2.65
CA SER A 45 -23.06 -2.36 1.78
C SER A 45 -22.15 -1.72 0.72
N ILE A 46 -22.75 -1.05 -0.27
CA ILE A 46 -22.00 -0.31 -1.30
C ILE A 46 -21.42 1.00 -0.75
N ASP A 47 -22.11 1.64 0.18
CA ASP A 47 -21.75 2.94 0.77
C ASP A 47 -20.99 2.83 2.10
N GLY A 48 -20.66 1.61 2.54
CA GLY A 48 -19.99 1.33 3.82
C GLY A 48 -20.88 1.44 5.08
N THR A 49 -22.13 1.90 4.96
CA THR A 49 -23.06 2.03 6.09
C THR A 49 -23.33 0.68 6.77
N GLY A 50 -23.30 0.68 8.10
CA GLY A 50 -23.62 -0.51 8.92
C GLY A 50 -22.47 -1.51 9.05
N ASN A 51 -21.25 -1.14 8.62
CA ASN A 51 -20.05 -1.92 8.95
C ASN A 51 -19.89 -2.02 10.47
N ASN A 52 -19.78 -0.89 11.16
CA ASN A 52 -19.76 -0.86 12.62
C ASN A 52 -21.18 -0.87 13.20
N LEU A 53 -21.47 -1.81 14.11
CA LEU A 53 -22.82 -1.96 14.68
C LEU A 53 -23.19 -0.91 15.74
N LEU A 54 -22.18 -0.32 16.40
CA LEU A 54 -22.37 0.71 17.43
C LEU A 54 -22.41 2.11 16.82
N ASN A 55 -21.64 2.32 15.75
CA ASN A 55 -21.53 3.58 15.03
C ASN A 55 -21.75 3.35 13.52
N PRO A 56 -23.00 3.19 13.06
CA PRO A 56 -23.29 2.73 11.69
C PRO A 56 -22.75 3.58 10.55
N THR A 57 -22.36 4.82 10.79
CA THR A 57 -21.82 5.74 9.79
C THR A 57 -20.29 5.81 9.78
N TRP A 58 -19.60 5.12 10.69
CA TRP A 58 -18.14 5.13 10.67
C TRP A 58 -17.62 4.46 9.40
N GLY A 59 -16.82 5.21 8.64
CA GLY A 59 -16.26 4.80 7.35
C GLY A 59 -17.24 4.80 6.17
N SER A 60 -18.49 5.23 6.33
CA SER A 60 -19.42 5.31 5.20
C SER A 60 -19.12 6.50 4.29
N ALA A 61 -19.49 6.38 3.01
CA ALA A 61 -19.38 7.45 2.04
C ALA A 61 -20.16 8.70 2.48
N GLY A 62 -19.64 9.88 2.13
CA GLY A 62 -20.25 11.17 2.47
C GLY A 62 -20.09 11.61 3.92
N THR A 63 -19.19 10.97 4.69
CA THR A 63 -18.91 11.34 6.09
C THR A 63 -17.65 12.19 6.24
N GLN A 64 -17.55 12.91 7.35
CA GLN A 64 -16.40 13.76 7.62
C GLN A 64 -15.11 12.93 7.73
N LEU A 65 -14.01 13.47 7.19
CA LEU A 65 -12.67 12.94 7.46
C LEU A 65 -12.36 13.04 8.96
N LEU A 66 -11.70 12.03 9.50
CA LEU A 66 -11.34 11.97 10.91
C LEU A 66 -10.26 13.01 11.25
N ARG A 67 -10.50 13.78 12.32
CA ARG A 67 -9.52 14.72 12.89
C ARG A 67 -8.77 14.05 14.04
N ASN A 68 -7.58 13.54 13.77
CA ASN A 68 -6.64 13.01 14.76
C ASN A 68 -5.37 13.87 14.91
N THR A 69 -5.38 15.08 14.36
CA THR A 69 -4.30 16.07 14.47
C THR A 69 -4.90 17.43 14.85
N THR A 70 -4.05 18.33 15.33
CA THR A 70 -4.39 19.72 15.65
C THR A 70 -4.99 20.42 14.44
N ILE A 71 -6.11 21.13 14.61
CA ILE A 71 -6.76 21.91 13.53
C ILE A 71 -6.15 23.31 13.52
N SER A 72 -5.59 23.73 12.37
CA SER A 72 -4.75 24.93 12.24
C SER A 72 -5.24 25.90 11.17
N TYR A 73 -6.52 26.24 11.18
CA TYR A 73 -7.05 27.35 10.39
C TYR A 73 -6.59 28.71 10.92
N GLY A 74 -6.39 29.69 10.03
CA GLY A 74 -5.82 31.00 10.41
C GLY A 74 -6.67 31.80 11.41
N ASP A 75 -7.99 31.61 11.36
CA ASP A 75 -9.00 32.18 12.26
C ASP A 75 -9.52 31.16 13.28
N GLY A 76 -8.96 29.95 13.28
CA GLY A 76 -9.45 28.81 14.07
C GLY A 76 -10.79 28.24 13.58
N VAL A 77 -11.35 28.72 12.46
CA VAL A 77 -12.68 28.33 11.98
C VAL A 77 -12.63 27.73 10.60
N SER A 78 -12.23 28.51 9.59
CA SER A 78 -12.35 28.10 8.19
C SER A 78 -11.38 28.77 7.23
N SER A 79 -10.75 29.89 7.59
CA SER A 79 -9.76 30.56 6.75
C SER A 79 -8.53 29.68 6.54
N MET A 80 -7.90 29.75 5.36
CA MET A 80 -6.72 28.96 5.01
C MET A 80 -5.67 28.96 6.13
N GLY A 81 -5.14 27.78 6.46
CA GLY A 81 -4.02 27.65 7.40
C GLY A 81 -2.69 28.10 6.78
N GLY A 82 -1.68 28.29 7.63
CA GLY A 82 -0.29 28.52 7.18
C GLY A 82 -0.07 29.81 6.37
N ALA A 83 -0.78 30.89 6.69
CA ALA A 83 -0.61 32.19 6.04
C ALA A 83 0.80 32.80 6.24
N ASP A 84 1.51 32.35 7.27
CA ASP A 84 2.90 32.66 7.60
C ASP A 84 3.91 31.74 6.91
N ARG A 85 3.45 30.68 6.24
CA ARG A 85 4.32 29.76 5.50
C ARG A 85 4.68 30.35 4.12
N PRO A 86 5.86 29.98 3.59
CA PRO A 86 6.29 30.41 2.26
C PRO A 86 5.31 30.04 1.14
N ASN A 87 5.45 30.70 0.00
CA ASN A 87 4.71 30.38 -1.21
C ASN A 87 4.93 28.91 -1.62
N PRO A 88 3.88 28.09 -1.85
CA PRO A 88 4.03 26.69 -2.21
C PRO A 88 4.88 26.43 -3.46
N ARG A 89 4.74 27.25 -4.50
CA ARG A 89 5.55 27.11 -5.74
C ARG A 89 7.03 27.41 -5.48
N LEU A 90 7.33 28.37 -4.60
CA LEU A 90 8.70 28.63 -4.17
C LEU A 90 9.30 27.42 -3.45
N VAL A 91 8.56 26.81 -2.52
CA VAL A 91 9.02 25.59 -1.82
C VAL A 91 9.23 24.43 -2.79
N SER A 92 8.29 24.22 -3.73
CA SER A 92 8.41 23.25 -4.81
C SER A 92 9.73 23.40 -5.59
N ASN A 93 10.04 24.62 -6.02
CA ASN A 93 11.26 24.91 -6.78
C ASN A 93 12.54 24.68 -5.97
N LEU A 94 12.55 25.03 -4.68
CA LEU A 94 13.75 24.95 -3.85
C LEU A 94 14.01 23.55 -3.28
N VAL A 95 12.96 22.80 -2.98
CA VAL A 95 13.06 21.55 -2.22
C VAL A 95 12.73 20.32 -3.07
N LEU A 96 11.82 20.42 -4.04
CA LEU A 96 11.15 19.22 -4.59
C LEU A 96 11.48 18.91 -6.05
N SER A 97 12.37 19.66 -6.68
CA SER A 97 12.70 19.48 -8.10
C SER A 97 13.49 18.20 -8.35
N GLN A 98 13.11 17.44 -9.37
CA GLN A 98 13.84 16.27 -9.87
C GLN A 98 14.08 16.38 -11.37
N THR A 99 15.34 16.37 -11.79
CA THR A 99 15.74 16.51 -13.20
C THR A 99 16.29 15.23 -13.83
N GLU A 100 16.57 14.21 -13.02
CA GLU A 100 17.11 12.91 -13.43
C GLU A 100 16.41 11.77 -12.68
N ASP A 101 16.51 10.54 -13.21
CA ASP A 101 15.98 9.37 -12.51
C ASP A 101 16.76 9.12 -11.21
N ILE A 102 16.03 9.01 -10.10
CA ILE A 102 16.52 8.61 -8.79
C ILE A 102 15.71 7.35 -8.44
N PHE A 103 16.23 6.17 -8.79
CA PHE A 103 15.50 4.93 -8.58
C PHE A 103 15.49 4.53 -7.11
N ASN A 104 14.39 3.91 -6.67
CA ASN A 104 14.28 3.42 -5.32
C ASN A 104 15.39 2.40 -4.97
N ASP A 105 16.08 2.65 -3.87
CA ASP A 105 17.25 1.89 -3.40
C ASP A 105 16.91 0.49 -2.85
N ARG A 106 15.63 0.26 -2.53
CA ARG A 106 15.08 -1.04 -2.10
C ARG A 106 14.52 -1.86 -3.26
N HIS A 107 14.85 -1.50 -4.51
CA HIS A 107 14.44 -2.20 -5.73
C HIS A 107 12.91 -2.31 -5.87
N LEU A 108 12.16 -1.32 -5.40
CA LEU A 108 10.72 -1.29 -5.55
C LEU A 108 10.31 -0.91 -6.99
N THR A 109 9.34 -1.63 -7.52
CA THR A 109 8.83 -1.40 -8.88
C THR A 109 7.80 -0.29 -8.93
N GLN A 110 7.43 0.12 -10.14
CA GLN A 110 6.34 1.05 -10.37
C GLN A 110 4.97 0.53 -9.90
N PHE A 111 4.81 -0.76 -9.58
CA PHE A 111 3.60 -1.22 -8.90
C PHE A 111 3.40 -0.59 -7.53
N LEU A 112 4.47 -0.12 -6.87
CA LEU A 112 4.35 0.54 -5.57
C LEU A 112 3.45 1.78 -5.65
N PHE A 113 3.78 2.74 -6.52
CA PHE A 113 2.95 3.94 -6.68
C PHE A 113 1.61 3.58 -7.31
N GLN A 114 1.59 2.64 -8.26
CA GLN A 114 0.37 2.32 -9.01
C GLN A 114 -0.68 1.67 -8.12
N TRP A 115 -0.28 0.71 -7.27
CA TRP A 115 -1.16 0.11 -6.26
C TRP A 115 -1.54 1.13 -5.20
N GLY A 116 -0.57 1.95 -4.75
CA GLY A 116 -0.83 3.04 -3.82
C GLY A 116 -1.94 3.99 -4.30
N GLN A 117 -1.88 4.41 -5.57
CA GLN A 117 -2.91 5.24 -6.22
C GLN A 117 -4.24 4.51 -6.35
N PHE A 118 -4.22 3.25 -6.83
CA PHE A 118 -5.44 2.45 -6.95
C PHE A 118 -6.14 2.29 -5.59
N LEU A 119 -5.38 2.08 -4.53
CA LEU A 119 -5.86 1.94 -3.17
C LEU A 119 -6.31 3.28 -2.57
N ASP A 120 -5.58 4.39 -2.76
CA ASP A 120 -6.01 5.74 -2.37
C ASP A 120 -7.40 6.05 -2.92
N HIS A 121 -7.65 5.66 -4.17
CA HIS A 121 -8.94 5.83 -4.83
C HIS A 121 -10.06 4.90 -4.31
N ASP A 122 -9.73 3.93 -3.45
CA ASP A 122 -10.68 3.11 -2.69
C ASP A 122 -10.94 3.68 -1.29
N LEU A 123 -10.06 4.55 -0.80
CA LEU A 123 -10.04 5.02 0.60
C LEU A 123 -10.59 6.43 0.73
N ASP A 124 -10.22 7.34 -0.16
CA ASP A 124 -10.69 8.71 -0.09
C ASP A 124 -10.85 9.48 -1.40
N LEU A 125 -11.80 10.41 -1.35
CA LEU A 125 -12.08 11.38 -2.40
C LEU A 125 -12.67 12.64 -1.76
N THR A 126 -12.06 13.79 -2.02
CA THR A 126 -12.64 15.09 -1.67
C THR A 126 -12.69 15.97 -2.91
N GLU A 127 -13.87 16.11 -3.50
CA GLU A 127 -14.09 17.03 -4.63
C GLU A 127 -14.04 18.51 -4.18
N GLU A 128 -14.20 19.40 -5.16
CA GLU A 128 -14.26 20.85 -4.95
C GLU A 128 -15.55 21.28 -4.22
N ALA A 129 -15.45 22.40 -3.49
CA ALA A 129 -16.58 23.00 -2.80
C ALA A 129 -17.63 23.56 -3.78
N PHE A 130 -18.89 23.57 -3.36
CA PHE A 130 -19.97 24.27 -4.06
C PHE A 130 -20.67 25.26 -3.12
N PRO A 131 -20.70 26.56 -3.43
CA PRO A 131 -20.08 27.23 -4.59
C PRO A 131 -18.54 27.16 -4.56
N LEU A 132 -17.91 27.31 -5.74
CA LEU A 132 -16.46 27.27 -5.87
C LEU A 132 -15.77 28.41 -5.10
N GLU A 133 -14.74 28.08 -4.33
CA GLU A 133 -13.92 29.02 -3.55
C GLU A 133 -12.47 28.97 -4.06
N ARG A 134 -11.97 30.06 -4.66
CA ARG A 134 -10.60 30.11 -5.23
C ARG A 134 -9.52 30.27 -4.16
N ILE A 135 -8.44 29.50 -4.30
CA ILE A 135 -7.24 29.51 -3.46
C ILE A 135 -5.97 29.40 -4.30
N ASP A 136 -5.97 30.14 -5.42
CA ASP A 136 -4.90 30.16 -6.42
C ASP A 136 -3.52 30.39 -5.77
N ILE A 137 -2.51 29.72 -6.32
CA ILE A 137 -1.12 29.81 -5.85
C ILE A 137 -0.39 30.80 -6.77
N PRO A 138 0.07 31.96 -6.27
CA PRO A 138 0.84 32.90 -7.08
C PRO A 138 2.13 32.24 -7.56
N VAL A 139 2.44 32.34 -8.85
CA VAL A 139 3.72 31.90 -9.39
C VAL A 139 4.76 33.01 -9.18
N PRO A 140 5.95 32.71 -8.60
CA PRO A 140 7.00 33.71 -8.45
C PRO A 140 7.39 34.34 -9.79
N ALA A 141 7.59 35.67 -9.79
CA ALA A 141 7.99 36.36 -11.01
C ALA A 141 9.33 35.81 -11.54
N GLY A 142 9.35 35.44 -12.81
CA GLY A 142 10.52 34.86 -13.46
C GLY A 142 10.70 33.37 -13.17
N ASP A 143 9.67 32.67 -12.69
CA ASP A 143 9.65 31.21 -12.62
C ASP A 143 10.01 30.63 -14.00
N PRO A 144 11.04 29.78 -14.11
CA PRO A 144 11.58 29.37 -15.41
C PRO A 144 10.60 28.53 -16.23
N HIS A 145 9.59 27.92 -15.60
CA HIS A 145 8.62 27.05 -16.27
C HIS A 145 7.28 27.76 -16.47
N LEU A 146 6.76 28.39 -15.41
CA LEU A 146 5.37 28.87 -15.37
C LEU A 146 5.23 30.39 -15.59
N ASP A 147 6.30 31.17 -15.41
CA ASP A 147 6.35 32.61 -15.73
C ASP A 147 7.71 33.02 -16.34
N PRO A 148 8.17 32.38 -17.43
CA PRO A 148 9.50 32.64 -18.00
C PRO A 148 9.66 34.09 -18.51
N GLY A 149 8.54 34.76 -18.81
CA GLY A 149 8.50 36.17 -19.21
C GLY A 149 8.63 37.15 -18.03
N GLY A 150 8.63 36.68 -16.79
CA GLY A 150 8.75 37.52 -15.61
C GLY A 150 7.59 38.49 -15.42
N THR A 151 6.39 38.09 -15.80
CA THR A 151 5.20 38.96 -15.75
C THR A 151 4.75 39.24 -14.32
N GLY A 152 4.97 38.30 -13.41
CA GLY A 152 4.48 38.36 -12.03
C GLY A 152 2.95 38.27 -11.89
N THR A 153 2.24 37.91 -12.96
CA THR A 153 0.76 37.82 -12.98
C THR A 153 0.24 36.39 -13.07
N GLN A 154 1.13 35.40 -13.19
CA GLN A 154 0.77 34.00 -13.37
C GLN A 154 0.35 33.36 -12.04
N SER A 155 -0.60 32.42 -12.10
CA SER A 155 -1.03 31.64 -10.94
C SER A 155 -1.42 30.22 -11.33
N ILE A 156 -1.19 29.28 -10.42
CA ILE A 156 -1.74 27.93 -10.49
C ILE A 156 -3.13 28.01 -9.86
N MET A 157 -4.16 27.75 -10.68
CA MET A 157 -5.56 27.83 -10.23
C MET A 157 -5.91 26.64 -9.33
N LEU A 158 -6.59 26.90 -8.21
CA LEU A 158 -7.03 25.87 -7.30
C LEU A 158 -8.32 26.28 -6.59
N PHE A 159 -9.20 25.32 -6.30
CA PHE A 159 -10.40 25.52 -5.53
C PHE A 159 -10.36 24.77 -4.19
N ARG A 160 -11.00 25.34 -3.16
CA ARG A 160 -11.15 24.70 -1.86
C ARG A 160 -11.94 23.40 -1.95
N SER A 161 -11.63 22.49 -1.05
CA SER A 161 -12.28 21.21 -0.90
C SER A 161 -13.70 21.33 -0.36
N ARG A 162 -14.55 20.42 -0.82
CA ARG A 162 -15.90 20.20 -0.29
C ARG A 162 -15.83 19.88 1.20
N PHE A 163 -16.77 20.45 1.92
CA PHE A 163 -16.85 20.35 3.37
C PHE A 163 -18.29 20.16 3.80
N ASP A 164 -18.49 19.74 5.05
CA ASP A 164 -19.80 19.64 5.66
C ASP A 164 -20.38 21.05 5.89
N PRO A 165 -21.51 21.41 5.24
CA PRO A 165 -22.13 22.73 5.38
C PRO A 165 -22.57 23.07 6.80
N ALA A 166 -22.67 22.09 7.70
CA ALA A 166 -22.97 22.30 9.13
C ALA A 166 -21.73 22.69 9.96
N THR A 167 -20.54 22.76 9.34
CA THR A 167 -19.26 23.06 10.01
C THR A 167 -18.64 24.36 9.51
N GLY A 168 -17.56 24.81 10.14
CA GLY A 168 -16.90 26.08 9.80
C GLY A 168 -17.68 27.30 10.31
N THR A 169 -18.41 27.15 11.43
CA THR A 169 -19.25 28.20 12.01
C THR A 169 -18.52 29.06 13.04
N ASP A 170 -17.67 28.44 13.85
CA ASP A 170 -16.94 29.05 14.96
C ASP A 170 -15.80 28.12 15.42
N PRO A 171 -14.90 28.55 16.32
CA PRO A 171 -13.74 27.75 16.71
C PRO A 171 -14.05 26.42 17.40
N SER A 172 -15.26 26.22 17.94
CA SER A 172 -15.68 24.92 18.50
C SER A 172 -16.22 23.95 17.44
N ASN A 173 -16.50 24.45 16.24
CA ASN A 173 -17.01 23.70 15.10
C ASN A 173 -16.32 24.16 13.80
N PRO A 174 -14.99 23.97 13.68
CA PRO A 174 -14.22 24.38 12.52
C PRO A 174 -14.60 23.57 11.28
N ARG A 175 -14.20 24.03 10.10
CA ARG A 175 -14.54 23.43 8.81
C ARG A 175 -14.05 21.98 8.71
N GLN A 176 -14.94 21.06 8.34
CA GLN A 176 -14.63 19.62 8.19
C GLN A 176 -14.85 19.16 6.74
N GLN A 177 -13.80 18.68 6.10
CA GLN A 177 -13.88 18.09 4.77
C GLN A 177 -14.59 16.74 4.81
N ILE A 178 -15.31 16.42 3.73
CA ILE A 178 -16.05 15.18 3.59
C ILE A 178 -15.26 14.21 2.72
N ASN A 179 -15.16 12.95 3.15
CA ASN A 179 -14.81 11.86 2.27
C ASN A 179 -16.06 11.42 1.50
N GLN A 180 -16.01 11.48 0.18
CA GLN A 180 -17.16 11.16 -0.66
C GLN A 180 -17.31 9.69 -0.99
N ILE A 181 -16.27 8.90 -0.73
CA ILE A 181 -16.26 7.45 -0.93
C ILE A 181 -16.12 6.74 0.42
N THR A 182 -16.27 5.42 0.41
CA THR A 182 -16.08 4.58 1.60
C THR A 182 -14.65 4.71 2.12
N SER A 183 -14.44 4.53 3.43
CA SER A 183 -13.08 4.52 4.00
C SER A 183 -12.41 3.16 3.96
N PHE A 184 -13.15 2.09 3.69
CA PHE A 184 -12.66 0.72 3.81
C PHE A 184 -11.86 0.30 2.58
N ILE A 185 -11.02 -0.73 2.72
CA ILE A 185 -10.52 -1.47 1.56
C ILE A 185 -11.62 -2.44 1.14
N ASP A 186 -12.63 -1.94 0.45
CA ASP A 186 -13.86 -2.65 0.08
C ASP A 186 -14.15 -2.67 -1.43
N GLY A 187 -13.15 -2.30 -2.23
CA GLY A 187 -13.22 -2.34 -3.68
C GLY A 187 -14.27 -1.38 -4.24
N SER A 188 -14.64 -0.33 -3.51
CA SER A 188 -15.46 0.77 -4.00
C SER A 188 -14.86 1.39 -5.28
N ASN A 189 -13.54 1.35 -5.47
CA ASN A 189 -12.89 1.74 -6.71
C ASN A 189 -13.22 0.80 -7.91
N VAL A 190 -13.71 -0.41 -7.67
CA VAL A 190 -14.23 -1.37 -8.66
C VAL A 190 -15.77 -1.34 -8.73
N TYR A 191 -16.45 -1.22 -7.59
CA TYR A 191 -17.89 -1.45 -7.45
C TYR A 191 -18.73 -0.18 -7.27
N GLY A 192 -18.10 0.96 -7.00
CA GLY A 192 -18.75 2.23 -6.66
C GLY A 192 -18.95 2.39 -5.14
N SER A 193 -19.15 3.64 -4.72
CA SER A 193 -19.51 4.03 -3.34
C SER A 193 -20.99 4.39 -3.18
N ASP A 194 -21.78 4.27 -4.25
CA ASP A 194 -23.22 4.53 -4.24
C ASP A 194 -23.97 3.53 -5.13
N ALA A 195 -25.24 3.31 -4.80
CA ALA A 195 -26.08 2.31 -5.46
C ALA A 195 -26.30 2.59 -6.96
N ALA A 196 -26.35 3.87 -7.36
CA ALA A 196 -26.59 4.24 -8.76
C ALA A 196 -25.38 3.88 -9.63
N ARG A 197 -24.17 4.16 -9.15
CA ARG A 197 -22.93 3.76 -9.82
C ARG A 197 -22.74 2.25 -9.82
N ALA A 198 -22.98 1.57 -8.70
CA ALA A 198 -22.91 0.11 -8.63
C ALA A 198 -23.88 -0.56 -9.62
N ALA A 199 -25.12 -0.08 -9.71
CA ALA A 199 -26.08 -0.55 -10.70
C ALA A 199 -25.66 -0.26 -12.14
N ALA A 200 -25.06 0.91 -12.40
CA ALA A 200 -24.55 1.27 -13.72
C ALA A 200 -23.45 0.31 -14.21
N LEU A 201 -22.66 -0.24 -13.29
CA LEU A 201 -21.56 -1.16 -13.58
C LEU A 201 -22.00 -2.62 -13.77
N ARG A 202 -23.20 -3.02 -13.32
CA ARG A 202 -23.66 -4.43 -13.35
C ARG A 202 -24.44 -4.78 -14.61
N THR A 203 -24.33 -6.04 -15.05
CA THR A 203 -25.18 -6.60 -16.11
C THR A 203 -26.53 -7.09 -15.59
N PHE A 204 -26.62 -7.38 -14.28
CA PHE A 204 -27.74 -8.09 -13.64
C PHE A 204 -28.03 -9.47 -14.24
N VAL A 205 -27.01 -10.11 -14.81
CA VAL A 205 -27.06 -11.50 -15.25
C VAL A 205 -25.77 -12.22 -14.84
N GLY A 206 -25.93 -13.34 -14.12
CA GLY A 206 -24.81 -14.19 -13.71
C GLY A 206 -23.84 -13.55 -12.73
N GLY A 207 -24.26 -12.50 -12.04
CA GLY A 207 -23.46 -11.72 -11.09
C GLY A 207 -22.32 -10.95 -11.74
N MET A 208 -22.44 -10.59 -13.02
CA MET A 208 -21.33 -10.01 -13.80
C MET A 208 -21.32 -8.47 -13.77
N LEU A 209 -20.12 -7.91 -13.90
CA LEU A 209 -19.88 -6.52 -14.27
C LEU A 209 -19.88 -6.36 -15.79
N LYS A 210 -20.34 -5.20 -16.26
CA LYS A 210 -20.30 -4.80 -17.66
C LYS A 210 -18.86 -4.63 -18.12
N THR A 211 -18.61 -4.96 -19.38
CA THR A 211 -17.34 -4.73 -20.06
C THR A 211 -17.61 -4.25 -21.48
N SER A 212 -16.65 -3.54 -22.07
CA SER A 212 -16.63 -3.24 -23.51
C SER A 212 -15.86 -4.33 -24.28
N ALA A 213 -15.54 -4.08 -25.54
CA ALA A 213 -14.77 -5.01 -26.38
C ALA A 213 -13.40 -5.33 -25.74
N GLY A 214 -12.93 -6.56 -25.91
CA GLY A 214 -11.66 -7.01 -25.30
C GLY A 214 -11.72 -7.19 -23.78
N SER A 215 -12.92 -7.27 -23.19
CA SER A 215 -13.11 -7.31 -21.73
C SER A 215 -12.44 -6.13 -21.02
N LEU A 216 -12.48 -4.96 -21.66
CA LEU A 216 -12.09 -3.68 -21.06
C LEU A 216 -13.26 -3.13 -20.24
N LEU A 217 -13.02 -2.07 -19.47
CA LEU A 217 -14.07 -1.36 -18.75
C LEU A 217 -15.19 -0.89 -19.70
N PRO A 218 -16.44 -0.76 -19.23
CA PRO A 218 -17.51 -0.16 -20.03
C PRO A 218 -17.25 1.34 -20.22
N TYR A 219 -17.76 1.96 -21.28
CA TYR A 219 -17.75 3.43 -21.42
C TYR A 219 -18.84 4.07 -20.58
N ASN A 220 -18.64 5.34 -20.19
CA ASN A 220 -19.60 6.13 -19.40
C ASN A 220 -20.82 6.61 -20.21
N THR A 221 -21.52 5.67 -20.83
CA THR A 221 -22.76 5.89 -21.59
C THR A 221 -23.98 6.15 -20.71
N SER A 222 -23.86 5.93 -19.40
CA SER A 222 -24.91 6.18 -18.41
C SER A 222 -24.87 7.57 -17.79
N GLY A 223 -23.92 8.42 -18.16
CA GLY A 223 -23.82 9.80 -17.65
C GLY A 223 -23.49 9.89 -16.15
N GLN A 224 -22.71 8.94 -15.64
CA GLN A 224 -22.22 8.98 -14.26
C GLN A 224 -21.16 10.08 -14.10
N PRO A 225 -20.99 10.67 -12.90
CA PRO A 225 -19.87 11.58 -12.64
C PRO A 225 -18.53 10.89 -12.95
N ASN A 226 -17.68 11.55 -13.73
CA ASN A 226 -16.36 11.04 -14.12
C ASN A 226 -15.40 12.23 -14.26
N ALA A 227 -14.15 12.06 -13.84
CA ALA A 227 -13.10 13.01 -14.17
C ALA A 227 -12.83 12.91 -15.68
N ALA A 228 -13.33 13.90 -16.42
CA ALA A 228 -13.30 13.93 -17.88
C ALA A 228 -12.86 15.33 -18.33
N PRO A 229 -11.55 15.65 -18.24
CA PRO A 229 -11.06 16.91 -18.74
C PRO A 229 -11.24 17.01 -20.27
N PRO A 230 -11.41 18.22 -20.81
CA PRO A 230 -11.35 18.45 -22.24
C PRO A 230 -10.04 17.90 -22.86
N PRO A 231 -10.02 17.55 -24.15
CA PRO A 231 -11.04 17.88 -25.17
C PRO A 231 -12.16 16.83 -25.32
N PHE A 232 -12.07 15.69 -24.64
CA PHE A 232 -13.00 14.57 -24.79
C PHE A 232 -14.26 14.74 -23.93
N GLY A 233 -15.38 14.14 -24.38
CA GLY A 233 -16.63 14.10 -23.63
C GLY A 233 -16.61 13.00 -22.56
N PRO A 234 -17.46 13.07 -21.53
CA PRO A 234 -17.55 12.02 -20.51
C PRO A 234 -17.75 10.61 -21.06
N GLU A 235 -18.47 10.47 -22.19
CA GLU A 235 -18.76 9.22 -22.87
C GLU A 235 -17.56 8.57 -23.56
N ASP A 236 -16.49 9.34 -23.83
CA ASP A 236 -15.24 8.84 -24.43
C ASP A 236 -14.34 8.15 -23.39
N TYR A 237 -14.67 8.29 -22.10
CA TYR A 237 -13.92 7.71 -21.00
C TYR A 237 -14.57 6.42 -20.47
N PHE A 238 -13.74 5.53 -19.93
CA PHE A 238 -14.21 4.34 -19.23
C PHE A 238 -14.95 4.71 -17.95
N LEU A 239 -15.90 3.86 -17.57
CA LEU A 239 -16.63 3.91 -16.31
C LEU A 239 -16.13 2.79 -15.40
N ALA A 240 -15.72 3.16 -14.20
CA ALA A 240 -15.35 2.25 -13.11
C ALA A 240 -16.06 2.66 -11.80
N GLY A 241 -15.74 1.97 -10.72
CA GLY A 241 -16.23 2.29 -9.37
C GLY A 241 -15.78 3.67 -8.88
N ASP A 242 -14.55 4.07 -9.19
CA ASP A 242 -14.05 5.42 -8.89
C ASP A 242 -14.14 6.36 -10.12
N ILE A 243 -14.28 7.68 -9.86
CA ILE A 243 -14.42 8.70 -10.90
C ILE A 243 -13.09 9.02 -11.62
N ARG A 244 -11.94 8.63 -11.06
CA ARG A 244 -10.60 8.99 -11.53
C ARG A 244 -9.92 7.85 -12.28
N ALA A 245 -10.65 6.78 -12.62
CA ALA A 245 -10.08 5.56 -13.23
C ALA A 245 -9.34 5.79 -14.57
N ASN A 246 -9.61 6.90 -15.25
CA ASN A 246 -9.00 7.27 -16.53
C ASN A 246 -7.82 8.22 -16.39
N GLU A 247 -7.39 8.53 -15.16
CA GLU A 247 -6.34 9.52 -14.93
C GLU A 247 -5.07 9.17 -15.70
N GLN A 248 -4.65 7.91 -15.70
CA GLN A 248 -3.58 7.41 -16.57
C GLN A 248 -3.73 5.89 -16.87
N PRO A 249 -3.09 5.37 -17.93
CA PRO A 249 -3.36 4.02 -18.47
C PRO A 249 -3.00 2.85 -17.52
N GLY A 250 -1.96 2.98 -16.71
CA GLY A 250 -1.61 2.01 -15.67
C GLY A 250 -2.70 1.87 -14.59
N LEU A 251 -3.33 2.98 -14.19
CA LEU A 251 -4.47 2.97 -13.26
C LEU A 251 -5.68 2.30 -13.91
N THR A 252 -6.02 2.71 -15.13
CA THR A 252 -7.10 2.08 -15.92
C THR A 252 -6.87 0.57 -16.09
N SER A 253 -5.61 0.14 -16.22
CA SER A 253 -5.23 -1.26 -16.31
C SER A 253 -5.56 -2.04 -15.03
N LEU A 254 -5.32 -1.48 -13.84
CA LEU A 254 -5.72 -2.11 -12.57
C LEU A 254 -7.24 -2.17 -12.40
N HIS A 255 -7.97 -1.09 -12.72
CA HIS A 255 -9.44 -1.15 -12.71
C HIS A 255 -9.98 -2.25 -13.63
N THR A 256 -9.44 -2.35 -14.85
CA THR A 256 -9.81 -3.41 -15.79
C THR A 256 -9.46 -4.80 -15.25
N LEU A 257 -8.28 -4.96 -14.65
CA LEU A 257 -7.80 -6.21 -14.07
C LEU A 257 -8.78 -6.76 -13.03
N PHE A 258 -9.24 -5.92 -12.09
CA PHE A 258 -10.15 -6.37 -11.04
C PHE A 258 -11.59 -6.56 -11.51
N VAL A 259 -12.04 -5.87 -12.57
CA VAL A 259 -13.31 -6.20 -13.24
C VAL A 259 -13.22 -7.58 -13.91
N ARG A 260 -12.09 -7.91 -14.54
CA ARG A 260 -11.85 -9.26 -15.09
C ARG A 260 -11.82 -10.32 -14.00
N GLU A 261 -11.13 -10.08 -12.88
CA GLU A 261 -11.08 -11.04 -11.77
C GLU A 261 -12.46 -11.29 -11.16
N HIS A 262 -13.26 -10.24 -10.98
CA HIS A 262 -14.66 -10.38 -10.56
C HIS A 262 -15.46 -11.27 -11.51
N ASN A 263 -15.45 -10.98 -12.81
CA ASN A 263 -16.20 -11.75 -13.80
C ASN A 263 -15.71 -13.21 -13.91
N ARG A 264 -14.41 -13.44 -13.76
CA ARG A 264 -13.81 -14.79 -13.71
C ARG A 264 -14.32 -15.58 -12.50
N ILE A 265 -14.34 -14.97 -11.32
CA ILE A 265 -14.85 -15.58 -10.09
C ILE A 265 -16.37 -15.81 -10.18
N ALA A 266 -17.13 -14.84 -10.68
CA ALA A 266 -18.58 -14.97 -10.89
C ALA A 266 -18.91 -16.15 -11.82
N ALA A 267 -18.16 -16.31 -12.92
CA ALA A 267 -18.30 -17.45 -13.82
C ALA A 267 -18.03 -18.79 -13.12
N GLU A 268 -17.00 -18.87 -12.28
CA GLU A 268 -16.70 -20.07 -11.51
C GLU A 268 -17.81 -20.42 -10.51
N ILE A 269 -18.33 -19.43 -9.79
CA ILE A 269 -19.43 -19.61 -8.83
C ILE A 269 -20.67 -20.10 -9.58
N ALA A 270 -21.05 -19.45 -10.68
CA ALA A 270 -22.17 -19.86 -11.52
C ALA A 270 -22.02 -21.32 -11.98
N ALA A 271 -20.84 -21.70 -12.46
CA ALA A 271 -20.57 -23.05 -12.95
C ALA A 271 -20.57 -24.12 -11.84
N LYS A 272 -20.14 -23.77 -10.62
CA LYS A 272 -20.03 -24.71 -9.48
C LYS A 272 -21.34 -24.83 -8.69
N GLN A 273 -22.04 -23.72 -8.45
CA GLN A 273 -23.18 -23.65 -7.54
C GLN A 273 -24.54 -23.57 -8.25
N PHE A 274 -24.60 -22.96 -9.44
CA PHE A 274 -25.86 -22.62 -10.13
C PHE A 274 -25.98 -23.28 -11.52
N LYS A 275 -25.24 -24.37 -11.75
CA LYS A 275 -25.25 -25.09 -13.04
C LYS A 275 -26.66 -25.52 -13.44
N GLY A 276 -27.07 -25.12 -14.64
CA GLY A 276 -28.40 -25.43 -15.19
C GLY A 276 -29.54 -24.56 -14.68
N GLN A 277 -29.26 -23.57 -13.83
CA GLN A 277 -30.25 -22.60 -13.36
C GLN A 277 -30.29 -21.35 -14.26
N ASN A 278 -31.36 -20.56 -14.15
CA ASN A 278 -31.48 -19.29 -14.88
C ASN A 278 -30.62 -18.22 -14.20
N LEU A 279 -29.48 -17.88 -14.80
CA LEU A 279 -28.56 -16.87 -14.26
C LEU A 279 -29.11 -15.44 -14.31
N ALA A 280 -30.23 -15.20 -14.99
CA ALA A 280 -30.96 -13.92 -14.96
C ALA A 280 -32.02 -13.87 -13.83
N ASP A 281 -32.16 -14.91 -13.01
CA ASP A 281 -32.95 -14.81 -11.78
C ASP A 281 -32.26 -13.83 -10.81
N ALA A 282 -33.01 -12.83 -10.31
CA ALA A 282 -32.45 -11.75 -9.51
C ALA A 282 -31.76 -12.24 -8.22
N ASN A 283 -32.26 -13.32 -7.59
CA ASN A 283 -31.63 -13.84 -6.37
C ASN A 283 -30.34 -14.61 -6.68
N ILE A 284 -30.30 -15.30 -7.83
CA ILE A 284 -29.11 -16.01 -8.29
C ILE A 284 -28.03 -15.01 -8.72
N ASP A 285 -28.39 -14.01 -9.53
CA ASP A 285 -27.48 -12.93 -9.94
C ASP A 285 -26.87 -12.23 -8.72
N GLU A 286 -27.71 -11.78 -7.79
CA GLU A 286 -27.27 -11.07 -6.60
C GLU A 286 -26.36 -11.95 -5.72
N SER A 287 -26.71 -13.23 -5.55
CA SER A 287 -25.88 -14.18 -4.79
C SER A 287 -24.51 -14.39 -5.42
N ILE A 288 -24.43 -14.50 -6.75
CA ILE A 288 -23.14 -14.65 -7.45
C ILE A 288 -22.34 -13.35 -7.34
N TYR A 289 -22.96 -12.20 -7.59
CA TYR A 289 -22.32 -10.89 -7.51
C TYR A 289 -21.69 -10.65 -6.14
N GLN A 290 -22.45 -10.85 -5.05
CA GLN A 290 -21.94 -10.61 -3.70
C GLN A 290 -20.85 -11.60 -3.29
N GLN A 291 -20.95 -12.87 -3.70
CA GLN A 291 -19.90 -13.86 -3.47
C GLN A 291 -18.61 -13.52 -4.23
N ALA A 292 -18.71 -13.09 -5.49
CA ALA A 292 -17.55 -12.66 -6.27
C ALA A 292 -16.92 -11.38 -5.71
N ARG A 293 -17.75 -10.37 -5.39
CA ARG A 293 -17.34 -9.11 -4.76
C ARG A 293 -16.55 -9.35 -3.48
N ARG A 294 -17.06 -10.15 -2.53
CA ARG A 294 -16.35 -10.40 -1.27
C ARG A 294 -14.98 -11.08 -1.45
N ILE A 295 -14.81 -11.91 -2.48
CA ILE A 295 -13.53 -12.60 -2.75
C ILE A 295 -12.54 -11.61 -3.34
N VAL A 296 -12.94 -10.78 -4.31
CA VAL A 296 -12.09 -9.74 -4.88
C VAL A 296 -11.64 -8.73 -3.81
N ILE A 297 -12.56 -8.31 -2.94
CA ILE A 297 -12.22 -7.46 -1.78
C ILE A 297 -11.15 -8.11 -0.91
N ALA A 298 -11.31 -9.40 -0.60
CA ALA A 298 -10.34 -10.14 0.19
C ALA A 298 -8.97 -10.26 -0.50
N GLU A 299 -8.93 -10.41 -1.82
CA GLU A 299 -7.69 -10.41 -2.60
C GLU A 299 -7.01 -9.03 -2.54
N MET A 300 -7.75 -7.93 -2.71
CA MET A 300 -7.23 -6.57 -2.56
C MET A 300 -6.67 -6.32 -1.14
N GLN A 301 -7.39 -6.77 -0.10
CA GLN A 301 -6.93 -6.68 1.28
C GLN A 301 -5.66 -7.50 1.51
N VAL A 302 -5.60 -8.75 1.05
CA VAL A 302 -4.39 -9.57 1.20
C VAL A 302 -3.18 -8.96 0.49
N ILE A 303 -3.33 -8.55 -0.78
CA ILE A 303 -2.23 -7.93 -1.54
C ILE A 303 -1.73 -6.68 -0.81
N THR A 304 -2.66 -5.87 -0.28
CA THR A 304 -2.33 -4.68 0.49
C THR A 304 -1.52 -5.00 1.75
N TYR A 305 -2.02 -5.89 2.62
CA TYR A 305 -1.40 -6.16 3.92
C TYR A 305 -0.20 -7.11 3.87
N ARG A 306 -0.05 -7.93 2.81
CA ARG A 306 1.02 -8.94 2.71
C ARG A 306 2.10 -8.62 1.69
N GLU A 307 1.82 -7.78 0.70
CA GLU A 307 2.83 -7.39 -0.30
C GLU A 307 3.12 -5.88 -0.27
N PHE A 308 2.10 -5.03 -0.45
CA PHE A 308 2.30 -3.58 -0.59
C PHE A 308 2.78 -2.90 0.70
N LEU A 309 2.08 -3.07 1.81
CA LEU A 309 2.44 -2.40 3.07
C LEU A 309 3.79 -2.87 3.63
N PRO A 310 4.16 -4.16 3.56
CA PRO A 310 5.50 -4.59 3.91
C PRO A 310 6.60 -4.00 3.01
N ALA A 311 6.34 -3.87 1.70
CA ALA A 311 7.26 -3.21 0.79
C ALA A 311 7.47 -1.73 1.16
N LEU A 312 6.40 -1.01 1.50
CA LEU A 312 6.43 0.42 1.84
C LEU A 312 6.93 0.70 3.27
N LEU A 313 6.26 0.14 4.27
CA LEU A 313 6.43 0.46 5.69
C LEU A 313 7.44 -0.45 6.41
N GLY A 314 7.86 -1.55 5.76
CA GLY A 314 8.65 -2.60 6.38
C GLY A 314 7.80 -3.71 7.01
N GLN A 315 8.41 -4.89 7.21
CA GLN A 315 7.70 -6.13 7.50
C GLN A 315 6.91 -6.13 8.82
N THR A 316 7.38 -5.39 9.83
CA THR A 316 6.85 -5.42 11.21
C THR A 316 5.96 -4.23 11.56
N ALA A 317 5.75 -3.28 10.64
CA ALA A 317 5.14 -1.99 10.95
C ALA A 317 3.69 -2.05 11.50
N LEU A 318 2.92 -3.09 11.15
CA LEU A 318 1.50 -3.19 11.53
C LEU A 318 1.22 -4.20 12.65
N GLY A 319 2.18 -5.06 12.96
CA GLY A 319 2.02 -6.20 13.87
C GLY A 319 0.91 -7.19 13.46
N PRO A 320 0.71 -8.26 14.25
CA PRO A 320 -0.27 -9.30 13.96
C PRO A 320 -1.72 -8.79 14.09
N TYR A 321 -2.63 -9.41 13.34
CA TYR A 321 -4.06 -9.12 13.45
C TYR A 321 -4.67 -9.75 14.71
N ALA A 322 -5.28 -8.94 15.56
CA ALA A 322 -5.90 -9.38 16.82
C ALA A 322 -7.42 -9.64 16.73
N GLY A 323 -8.02 -9.46 15.54
CA GLY A 323 -9.47 -9.56 15.33
C GLY A 323 -10.16 -8.20 15.27
N TYR A 324 -11.42 -8.20 14.83
CA TYR A 324 -12.26 -7.00 14.73
C TYR A 324 -12.51 -6.36 16.11
N ASN A 325 -12.31 -5.05 16.20
CA ASN A 325 -12.57 -4.25 17.39
C ASN A 325 -13.65 -3.18 17.09
N PRO A 326 -14.87 -3.30 17.63
CA PRO A 326 -15.97 -2.37 17.35
C PRO A 326 -15.75 -0.95 17.93
N ASN A 327 -14.72 -0.74 18.74
CA ASN A 327 -14.38 0.57 19.31
C ASN A 327 -13.35 1.34 18.47
N VAL A 328 -12.81 0.72 17.41
CA VAL A 328 -11.89 1.38 16.48
C VAL A 328 -12.69 2.10 15.41
N ASN A 329 -12.38 3.38 15.19
CA ASN A 329 -12.96 4.17 14.10
C ASN A 329 -12.10 4.02 12.83
N PRO A 330 -12.61 3.36 11.76
CA PRO A 330 -11.88 3.14 10.52
C PRO A 330 -11.82 4.37 9.59
N SER A 331 -12.57 5.45 9.87
CA SER A 331 -12.63 6.62 8.99
C SER A 331 -11.23 7.14 8.61
N ILE A 332 -11.06 7.54 7.34
CA ILE A 332 -9.82 8.13 6.86
C ILE A 332 -9.53 9.43 7.60
N ALA A 333 -8.31 9.55 8.12
CA ALA A 333 -7.83 10.78 8.75
C ALA A 333 -7.59 11.88 7.71
N ASN A 334 -7.95 13.11 8.07
CA ASN A 334 -7.72 14.26 7.21
C ASN A 334 -6.22 14.48 6.89
N VAL A 335 -5.32 14.20 7.85
CA VAL A 335 -3.87 14.29 7.61
C VAL A 335 -3.35 13.18 6.69
N PHE A 336 -4.02 12.02 6.67
CA PHE A 336 -3.71 10.92 5.77
C PHE A 336 -4.02 11.32 4.33
N SER A 337 -5.27 11.68 4.03
CA SER A 337 -5.72 12.01 2.67
C SER A 337 -5.14 13.32 2.11
N ALA A 338 -5.08 14.37 2.93
CA ALA A 338 -4.65 15.69 2.47
C ALA A 338 -3.13 15.88 2.46
N ALA A 339 -2.35 14.94 3.03
CA ALA A 339 -0.89 15.02 3.06
C ALA A 339 -0.20 13.66 2.98
N LEU A 340 -0.28 12.82 4.02
CA LEU A 340 0.70 11.74 4.21
C LEU A 340 0.59 10.61 3.16
N TYR A 341 -0.61 10.29 2.68
CA TYR A 341 -0.80 9.26 1.65
C TYR A 341 -0.62 9.78 0.22
N ARG A 342 -0.31 11.08 0.06
CA ARG A 342 0.21 11.67 -1.18
C ARG A 342 1.69 11.34 -1.44
N ILE A 343 2.24 10.43 -0.65
CA ILE A 343 3.58 9.88 -0.79
C ILE A 343 3.80 9.25 -2.18
N GLY A 344 2.75 8.73 -2.83
CA GLY A 344 2.85 8.18 -4.18
C GLY A 344 3.40 9.17 -5.22
N HIS A 345 3.29 10.48 -4.98
CA HIS A 345 3.73 11.51 -5.93
C HIS A 345 5.26 11.64 -6.06
N THR A 346 6.04 11.21 -5.07
CA THR A 346 7.52 11.16 -5.20
C THR A 346 7.98 9.93 -5.97
N MET A 347 7.19 8.85 -5.98
CA MET A 347 7.51 7.58 -6.65
C MET A 347 7.29 7.60 -8.17
N LEU A 348 6.72 8.68 -8.71
CA LEU A 348 6.24 8.75 -10.09
C LEU A 348 7.39 8.77 -11.11
N PRO A 349 7.36 7.91 -12.14
CA PRO A 349 8.42 7.87 -13.13
C PRO A 349 8.32 9.04 -14.12
N LEU A 350 9.43 9.35 -14.78
CA LEU A 350 9.42 10.29 -15.93
C LEU A 350 8.55 9.79 -17.09
N SER A 351 8.41 8.47 -17.23
CA SER A 351 7.59 7.84 -18.27
C SER A 351 7.04 6.48 -17.82
N LEU A 352 5.86 6.14 -18.32
CA LEU A 352 5.26 4.81 -18.20
C LEU A 352 5.84 3.88 -19.26
N THR A 353 6.33 2.73 -18.83
CA THR A 353 6.90 1.70 -19.71
C THR A 353 5.79 0.77 -20.23
N MET A 354 5.91 0.36 -21.50
CA MET A 354 5.03 -0.60 -22.15
C MET A 354 5.85 -1.73 -22.79
N THR A 355 5.64 -2.95 -22.35
CA THR A 355 6.43 -4.11 -22.79
C THR A 355 5.58 -5.32 -23.11
N ASN A 356 6.01 -6.12 -24.09
CA ASN A 356 5.52 -7.48 -24.27
C ASN A 356 5.94 -8.39 -23.10
N ASP A 357 5.38 -9.60 -23.06
CA ASP A 357 5.75 -10.64 -22.09
C ASP A 357 7.25 -10.98 -22.12
N ASP A 358 7.90 -10.87 -23.28
CA ASP A 358 9.34 -11.09 -23.45
C ASP A 358 10.22 -9.87 -23.12
N LEU A 359 9.63 -8.81 -22.55
CA LEU A 359 10.26 -7.51 -22.25
C LEU A 359 10.62 -6.65 -23.47
N SER A 360 10.31 -7.09 -24.69
CA SER A 360 10.49 -6.21 -25.84
C SER A 360 9.51 -5.03 -25.77
N PRO A 361 9.90 -3.82 -26.21
CA PRO A 361 9.00 -2.67 -26.21
C PRO A 361 7.71 -2.94 -27.00
N MET A 362 6.56 -2.53 -26.47
CA MET A 362 5.28 -2.55 -27.19
C MET A 362 4.82 -1.13 -27.52
N GLY A 363 4.34 -0.93 -28.76
CA GLY A 363 3.89 0.38 -29.22
C GLY A 363 5.02 1.40 -29.15
N PRO A 364 4.84 2.57 -28.49
CA PRO A 364 5.92 3.54 -28.31
C PRO A 364 7.02 3.06 -27.35
N GLY A 365 6.81 1.96 -26.61
CA GLY A 365 7.73 1.41 -25.62
C GLY A 365 7.77 2.19 -24.31
N ARG A 366 7.75 3.52 -24.37
CA ARG A 366 7.61 4.43 -23.22
C ARG A 366 6.73 5.61 -23.59
N MET A 367 5.99 6.12 -22.61
CA MET A 367 5.15 7.31 -22.75
C MET A 367 5.50 8.29 -21.64
N GLY A 368 5.83 9.54 -21.97
CA GLY A 368 6.08 10.58 -20.97
C GLY A 368 4.87 10.70 -20.04
N LEU A 369 5.08 10.81 -18.73
CA LEU A 369 3.97 10.77 -17.77
C LEU A 369 2.92 11.86 -18.05
N GLY A 370 3.37 13.08 -18.39
CA GLY A 370 2.47 14.18 -18.76
C GLY A 370 1.60 13.89 -19.99
N ASP A 371 2.12 13.12 -20.96
CA ASP A 371 1.39 12.73 -22.17
C ASP A 371 0.42 11.55 -21.91
N ALA A 372 0.61 10.81 -20.82
CA ALA A 372 -0.21 9.66 -20.48
C ALA A 372 -1.55 10.05 -19.86
N PHE A 373 -1.66 11.26 -19.29
CA PHE A 373 -2.86 11.65 -18.58
C PHE A 373 -4.10 11.67 -19.49
N PHE A 374 -5.17 11.03 -19.02
CA PHE A 374 -6.47 11.00 -19.68
C PHE A 374 -6.44 10.49 -21.14
N GLN A 375 -5.64 9.45 -21.41
CA GLN A 375 -5.53 8.80 -22.72
C GLN A 375 -6.20 7.41 -22.77
N PRO A 376 -7.55 7.30 -22.79
CA PRO A 376 -8.22 5.99 -22.83
C PRO A 376 -7.92 5.17 -24.10
N SER A 377 -7.69 5.85 -25.23
CA SER A 377 -7.46 5.22 -26.55
C SER A 377 -6.24 4.28 -26.60
N ILE A 378 -5.23 4.50 -25.75
CA ILE A 378 -4.06 3.61 -25.71
C ILE A 378 -4.40 2.24 -25.13
N ILE A 379 -5.31 2.19 -24.16
CA ILE A 379 -5.80 0.93 -23.56
C ILE A 379 -6.68 0.18 -24.58
N GLU A 380 -7.48 0.89 -25.36
CA GLU A 380 -8.26 0.29 -26.45
C GLU A 380 -7.36 -0.36 -27.50
N THR A 381 -6.25 0.29 -27.81
CA THR A 381 -5.34 -0.13 -28.87
C THR A 381 -4.45 -1.30 -28.45
N PHE A 382 -3.86 -1.24 -27.26
CA PHE A 382 -2.82 -2.18 -26.82
C PHE A 382 -3.28 -3.12 -25.69
N GLY A 383 -4.48 -2.93 -25.15
CA GLY A 383 -4.93 -3.64 -23.96
C GLY A 383 -4.17 -3.22 -22.70
N ILE A 384 -4.27 -4.04 -21.66
CA ILE A 384 -3.72 -3.75 -20.32
C ILE A 384 -2.39 -4.47 -20.05
N ASP A 385 -2.16 -5.60 -20.72
CA ASP A 385 -1.00 -6.47 -20.50
C ASP A 385 0.33 -5.70 -20.60
N PRO A 386 0.54 -4.80 -21.59
CA PRO A 386 1.83 -4.12 -21.71
C PRO A 386 2.13 -3.14 -20.58
N PHE A 387 1.10 -2.53 -20.00
CA PHE A 387 1.22 -1.63 -18.87
C PHE A 387 1.48 -2.41 -17.58
N LEU A 388 0.73 -3.49 -17.34
CA LEU A 388 0.96 -4.36 -16.18
C LEU A 388 2.37 -4.98 -16.20
N MET A 389 2.84 -5.41 -17.37
CA MET A 389 4.20 -5.91 -17.52
C MET A 389 5.24 -4.81 -17.33
N GLY A 390 5.02 -3.62 -17.91
CA GLY A 390 5.93 -2.49 -17.83
C GLY A 390 6.10 -1.93 -16.40
N LEU A 391 5.01 -1.90 -15.63
CA LEU A 391 5.02 -1.51 -14.21
C LEU A 391 5.89 -2.45 -13.37
N GLY A 392 5.83 -3.76 -13.64
CA GLY A 392 6.67 -4.75 -12.96
C GLY A 392 8.11 -4.77 -13.48
N ALA A 393 8.34 -4.39 -14.73
CA ALA A 393 9.66 -4.39 -15.34
C ALA A 393 10.49 -3.13 -15.03
N SER A 394 9.89 -2.12 -14.40
CA SER A 394 10.52 -0.81 -14.17
C SER A 394 10.55 -0.47 -12.68
N LEU A 395 11.66 0.10 -12.22
CA LEU A 395 11.78 0.65 -10.88
C LEU A 395 10.93 1.92 -10.74
N ALA A 396 10.36 2.11 -9.54
CA ALA A 396 9.81 3.38 -9.12
C ALA A 396 10.94 4.39 -8.89
N GLN A 397 10.59 5.68 -8.88
CA GLN A 397 11.47 6.67 -8.29
C GLN A 397 11.54 6.45 -6.76
N GLU A 398 12.58 7.00 -6.15
CA GLU A 398 12.76 6.98 -4.70
C GLU A 398 11.59 7.66 -3.99
N ILE A 399 11.36 7.27 -2.74
CA ILE A 399 10.45 7.94 -1.83
C ILE A 399 11.26 8.98 -1.06
N ASP A 400 11.35 10.18 -1.62
CA ASP A 400 12.13 11.26 -1.03
C ASP A 400 11.44 12.61 -1.30
N ARG A 401 12.18 13.70 -1.13
CA ARG A 401 11.65 15.04 -1.40
C ARG A 401 11.45 15.31 -2.90
N HIS A 402 12.03 14.51 -3.79
CA HIS A 402 12.10 14.80 -5.20
C HIS A 402 10.81 14.37 -5.91
N VAL A 403 10.36 15.22 -6.83
CA VAL A 403 9.18 14.99 -7.66
C VAL A 403 9.50 15.40 -9.10
N VAL A 404 9.20 14.51 -10.03
CA VAL A 404 9.47 14.69 -11.45
C VAL A 404 8.71 15.87 -12.07
N ASP A 405 9.37 16.55 -13.02
CA ASP A 405 8.80 17.69 -13.73
C ASP A 405 7.51 17.35 -14.50
N GLY A 406 7.31 16.08 -14.86
CA GLY A 406 6.09 15.56 -15.49
C GLY A 406 4.81 15.74 -14.67
N VAL A 407 4.90 16.13 -13.39
CA VAL A 407 3.75 16.54 -12.56
C VAL A 407 3.97 17.85 -11.81
N ARG A 408 5.18 18.42 -11.85
CA ARG A 408 5.56 19.65 -11.14
C ARG A 408 5.50 20.91 -12.01
N ASN A 409 5.63 20.76 -13.34
CA ASN A 409 5.81 21.88 -14.27
C ASN A 409 4.90 21.78 -15.51
N LEU A 410 3.69 21.23 -15.36
CA LEU A 410 2.78 21.00 -16.49
C LEU A 410 2.09 22.28 -16.97
N LEU A 411 1.96 22.39 -18.29
CA LEU A 411 1.18 23.40 -18.99
C LEU A 411 0.15 22.69 -19.89
N PHE A 412 -1.14 22.82 -19.56
CA PHE A 412 -2.24 22.30 -20.38
C PHE A 412 -2.75 23.37 -21.35
N ASP A 413 -3.37 22.98 -22.47
CA ASP A 413 -3.97 23.89 -23.46
C ASP A 413 -5.51 23.96 -23.27
N PRO A 414 -6.17 25.14 -23.23
CA PRO A 414 -5.63 26.51 -23.14
C PRO A 414 -4.82 26.72 -21.86
N PRO A 415 -3.81 27.63 -21.84
CA PRO A 415 -2.71 27.62 -20.88
C PRO A 415 -3.22 27.58 -19.44
N ALA A 416 -3.20 26.38 -18.85
CA ALA A 416 -3.42 26.14 -17.43
C ALA A 416 -2.12 25.61 -16.83
N GLN A 417 -1.70 26.22 -15.73
CA GLN A 417 -0.47 25.88 -15.03
C GLN A 417 -0.76 24.87 -13.94
N PHE A 418 0.14 23.91 -13.76
CA PHE A 418 -0.02 22.86 -12.77
C PHE A 418 1.32 22.49 -12.13
N ASP A 419 1.30 22.43 -10.80
CA ASP A 419 2.37 21.91 -9.96
C ASP A 419 1.71 21.10 -8.85
N LEU A 420 1.78 19.77 -8.96
CA LEU A 420 1.17 18.85 -8.01
C LEU A 420 1.67 19.06 -6.59
N THR A 421 2.95 19.39 -6.44
CA THR A 421 3.57 19.58 -5.13
C THR A 421 3.12 20.88 -4.46
N ALA A 422 3.00 21.96 -5.24
CA ALA A 422 2.42 23.22 -4.80
C ALA A 422 0.95 23.03 -4.40
N ILE A 423 0.19 22.26 -5.18
CA ILE A 423 -1.20 21.89 -4.89
C ILE A 423 -1.28 21.06 -3.61
N ASN A 424 -0.38 20.10 -3.36
CA ASN A 424 -0.38 19.29 -2.13
C ASN A 424 -0.22 20.19 -0.88
N MET A 425 0.75 21.10 -0.90
CA MET A 425 0.95 22.05 0.20
C MET A 425 -0.26 22.96 0.40
N GLN A 426 -0.79 23.53 -0.68
CA GLN A 426 -1.96 24.41 -0.62
C GLN A 426 -3.23 23.68 -0.15
N ARG A 427 -3.40 22.41 -0.54
CA ARG A 427 -4.49 21.54 -0.09
C ARG A 427 -4.36 21.20 1.39
N GLY A 428 -3.15 20.94 1.89
CA GLY A 428 -2.91 20.78 3.32
C GLY A 428 -3.33 22.02 4.12
N ARG A 429 -3.02 23.22 3.61
CA ARG A 429 -3.43 24.51 4.19
C ARG A 429 -4.95 24.72 4.13
N ASP A 430 -5.61 24.32 3.04
CA ASP A 430 -7.08 24.33 2.88
C ASP A 430 -7.79 23.40 3.86
N HIS A 431 -7.18 22.26 4.14
CA HIS A 431 -7.68 21.28 5.09
C HIS A 431 -7.30 21.64 6.54
N GLY A 432 -6.67 22.78 6.79
CA GLY A 432 -6.30 23.23 8.13
C GLY A 432 -5.27 22.33 8.81
N LEU A 433 -4.36 21.72 8.04
CA LEU A 433 -3.28 20.90 8.59
C LEU A 433 -2.23 21.76 9.29
N PRO A 434 -1.75 21.34 10.47
CA PRO A 434 -0.74 22.09 11.20
C PRO A 434 0.65 21.86 10.57
N GLY A 435 1.68 22.51 11.12
CA GLY A 435 3.05 22.34 10.64
C GLY A 435 3.58 20.94 10.95
N TYR A 436 4.61 20.52 10.24
CA TYR A 436 5.23 19.20 10.36
C TYR A 436 5.56 18.81 11.82
N ASN A 437 6.25 19.68 12.57
CA ASN A 437 6.57 19.40 13.98
C ASN A 437 5.34 19.26 14.87
N GLN A 438 4.25 19.98 14.58
CA GLN A 438 3.00 19.80 15.31
C GLN A 438 2.36 18.44 15.01
N VAL A 439 2.39 17.99 13.75
CA VAL A 439 1.91 16.65 13.39
C VAL A 439 2.75 15.58 14.09
N ARG A 440 4.07 15.73 14.16
CA ARG A 440 4.93 14.84 14.96
C ARG A 440 4.46 14.76 16.41
N ARG A 441 4.21 15.89 17.07
CA ARG A 441 3.67 15.94 18.44
C ARG A 441 2.30 15.28 18.56
N ASP A 442 1.41 15.48 17.60
CA ASP A 442 0.07 14.89 17.58
C ASP A 442 0.13 13.36 17.51
N PHE A 443 1.16 12.79 16.88
CA PHE A 443 1.45 11.35 16.85
C PHE A 443 2.38 10.88 17.99
N GLY A 444 2.72 11.75 18.95
CA GLY A 444 3.55 11.40 20.10
C GLY A 444 5.06 11.33 19.82
N LEU A 445 5.50 11.81 18.66
CA LEU A 445 6.91 11.87 18.26
C LEU A 445 7.56 13.17 18.75
N GLU A 446 8.88 13.12 18.96
CA GLU A 446 9.66 14.32 19.31
C GLU A 446 9.68 15.33 18.17
N SER A 447 9.60 16.62 18.52
CA SER A 447 9.80 17.70 17.55
C SER A 447 11.27 17.85 17.22
N TYR A 448 11.56 18.18 15.97
CA TYR A 448 12.91 18.53 15.55
C TYR A 448 13.22 20.00 15.78
N THR A 449 14.43 20.26 16.24
CA THR A 449 14.92 21.62 16.55
C THR A 449 15.82 22.19 15.45
N SER A 450 16.21 21.36 14.48
CA SER A 450 17.05 21.73 13.35
C SER A 450 16.74 20.90 12.11
N PHE A 451 16.97 21.45 10.92
CA PHE A 451 16.68 20.78 9.65
C PHE A 451 17.52 19.52 9.41
N SER A 452 18.70 19.42 10.03
CA SER A 452 19.55 18.21 9.97
C SER A 452 19.00 17.03 10.78
N GLN A 453 17.96 17.25 11.59
CA GLN A 453 17.22 16.15 12.22
C GLN A 453 16.10 15.62 11.33
N ILE A 454 15.65 16.40 10.33
CA ILE A 454 14.72 15.90 9.30
C ILE A 454 15.47 14.93 8.39
N SER A 455 16.60 15.37 7.83
CA SER A 455 17.46 14.51 7.02
C SER A 455 18.94 14.67 7.36
N SER A 456 19.66 13.55 7.36
CA SER A 456 21.11 13.51 7.45
C SER A 456 21.82 14.02 6.20
N ASP A 457 21.11 14.17 5.07
CA ASP A 457 21.66 14.84 3.88
C ASP A 457 21.74 16.37 4.11
N PRO A 458 22.97 16.94 4.16
CA PRO A 458 23.13 18.38 4.36
C PRO A 458 22.52 19.23 3.25
N ALA A 459 22.37 18.70 2.02
CA ALA A 459 21.73 19.41 0.92
C ALA A 459 20.22 19.53 1.12
N VAL A 460 19.57 18.46 1.59
CA VAL A 460 18.14 18.46 1.97
C VAL A 460 17.90 19.47 3.09
N ALA A 461 18.69 19.38 4.18
CA ALA A 461 18.57 20.27 5.32
C ALA A 461 18.77 21.75 4.94
N ALA A 462 19.74 22.05 4.07
CA ALA A 462 19.98 23.40 3.56
C ALA A 462 18.84 23.92 2.69
N ALA A 463 18.29 23.08 1.80
CA ALA A 463 17.17 23.44 0.94
C ALA A 463 15.90 23.76 1.76
N LEU A 464 15.58 22.94 2.75
CA LEU A 464 14.47 23.19 3.68
C LEU A 464 14.68 24.47 4.49
N SER A 465 15.89 24.67 5.03
CA SER A 465 16.24 25.89 5.76
C SER A 465 16.09 27.14 4.89
N LEU A 466 16.50 27.09 3.62
CA LEU A 466 16.34 28.20 2.70
C LEU A 466 14.86 28.46 2.38
N ALA A 467 14.11 27.41 2.05
CA ALA A 467 12.70 27.52 1.68
C ALA A 467 11.84 28.09 2.81
N TYR A 468 12.10 27.68 4.06
CA TYR A 468 11.33 28.06 5.25
C TYR A 468 11.98 29.16 6.11
N ASN A 469 12.88 29.96 5.53
CA ASN A 469 13.53 31.11 6.21
C ASN A 469 14.20 30.75 7.54
N GLY A 470 14.76 29.54 7.64
CA GLY A 470 15.41 29.02 8.85
C GLY A 470 14.45 28.66 9.99
N ASN A 471 13.13 28.69 9.78
CA ASN A 471 12.15 28.34 10.80
C ASN A 471 11.50 26.97 10.55
N ILE A 472 11.94 25.97 11.30
CA ILE A 472 11.47 24.58 11.18
C ILE A 472 9.97 24.40 11.51
N GLU A 473 9.37 25.26 12.33
CA GLU A 473 7.94 25.16 12.67
C GLU A 473 7.03 25.52 11.49
N LEU A 474 7.56 26.19 10.45
CA LEU A 474 6.80 26.56 9.25
C LEU A 474 6.72 25.44 8.21
N VAL A 475 7.47 24.35 8.37
CA VAL A 475 7.52 23.26 7.38
C VAL A 475 6.13 22.66 7.20
N ASP A 476 5.65 22.61 5.95
CA ASP A 476 4.39 21.96 5.62
C ASP A 476 4.52 20.44 5.87
N VAL A 477 3.51 19.82 6.48
CA VAL A 477 3.58 18.41 6.91
C VAL A 477 4.03 17.46 5.81
N TRP A 478 3.50 17.59 4.59
CA TRP A 478 3.87 16.71 3.48
C TRP A 478 5.35 16.86 3.10
N VAL A 479 5.87 18.10 3.03
CA VAL A 479 7.26 18.38 2.70
C VAL A 479 8.22 17.84 3.76
N GLY A 480 7.90 18.07 5.04
CA GLY A 480 8.71 17.54 6.14
C GLY A 480 8.72 16.03 6.17
N ALA A 481 7.56 15.40 5.99
CA ALA A 481 7.39 13.94 6.08
C ALA A 481 8.13 13.18 4.97
N ILE A 482 8.09 13.65 3.71
CA ILE A 482 8.83 13.03 2.59
C ILE A 482 10.33 13.33 2.62
N SER A 483 10.76 14.30 3.43
CA SER A 483 12.18 14.64 3.59
C SER A 483 12.83 13.90 4.76
N GLU A 484 12.09 13.08 5.52
CA GLU A 484 12.66 12.31 6.61
C GLU A 484 13.57 11.20 6.08
N ASP A 485 14.71 10.97 6.74
CA ASP A 485 15.49 9.76 6.52
C ASP A 485 14.63 8.51 6.78
N HIS A 486 14.77 7.48 5.95
CA HIS A 486 13.98 6.26 6.08
C HIS A 486 14.32 5.51 7.36
N VAL A 487 13.29 4.94 7.98
CA VAL A 487 13.49 3.98 9.08
C VAL A 487 14.07 2.68 8.50
N PRO A 488 15.02 2.00 9.17
CA PRO A 488 15.59 0.75 8.67
C PRO A 488 14.54 -0.27 8.24
N GLY A 489 14.68 -0.80 7.02
CA GLY A 489 13.76 -1.79 6.45
C GLY A 489 12.44 -1.22 5.93
N SER A 490 12.27 0.10 5.94
CA SER A 490 11.14 0.82 5.35
C SER A 490 11.63 1.75 4.23
N SER A 491 10.71 2.25 3.40
CA SER A 491 10.97 3.32 2.43
C SER A 491 10.36 4.66 2.87
N VAL A 492 10.04 4.80 4.16
CA VAL A 492 9.46 6.03 4.71
C VAL A 492 10.11 6.39 6.04
N GLY A 493 10.08 7.68 6.38
CA GLY A 493 10.54 8.18 7.67
C GLY A 493 9.60 7.85 8.84
N GLU A 494 10.06 8.16 10.05
CA GLU A 494 9.39 7.85 11.32
C GLU A 494 7.94 8.37 11.39
N LEU A 495 7.68 9.59 10.94
CA LEU A 495 6.33 10.17 10.97
C LEU A 495 5.40 9.39 10.03
N MET A 496 5.84 9.12 8.81
CA MET A 496 5.03 8.40 7.83
C MET A 496 4.82 6.95 8.27
N GLN A 497 5.85 6.27 8.75
CA GLN A 497 5.71 4.90 9.26
C GLN A 497 4.67 4.83 10.38
N THR A 498 4.72 5.77 11.33
CA THR A 498 3.79 5.86 12.46
C THR A 498 2.37 6.15 12.01
N ALA A 499 2.18 7.19 11.20
CA ALA A 499 0.85 7.69 10.84
C ALA A 499 0.14 6.82 9.79
N LEU A 500 0.87 6.31 8.78
CA LEU A 500 0.32 5.35 7.83
C LEU A 500 0.04 4.02 8.54
N GLY A 501 0.94 3.59 9.43
CA GLY A 501 0.73 2.41 10.27
C GLY A 501 -0.50 2.52 11.18
N ASP A 502 -0.78 3.68 11.76
CA ASP A 502 -2.04 3.95 12.48
C ASP A 502 -3.26 3.81 11.56
N GLN A 503 -3.29 4.52 10.43
CA GLN A 503 -4.44 4.48 9.52
C GLN A 503 -4.75 3.06 9.04
N PHE A 504 -3.74 2.32 8.55
CA PHE A 504 -3.95 0.95 8.06
C PHE A 504 -4.32 -0.02 9.18
N ARG A 505 -3.79 0.12 10.40
CA ARG A 505 -4.30 -0.68 11.54
C ARG A 505 -5.76 -0.37 11.83
N ARG A 506 -6.21 0.89 11.79
CA ARG A 506 -7.62 1.22 11.98
C ARG A 506 -8.52 0.67 10.88
N LEU A 507 -8.05 0.69 9.62
CA LEU A 507 -8.75 0.09 8.49
C LEU A 507 -8.91 -1.42 8.68
N ARG A 508 -7.85 -2.11 9.15
CA ARG A 508 -7.86 -3.55 9.42
C ARG A 508 -8.73 -3.94 10.62
N ASP A 509 -8.55 -3.24 11.72
CA ASP A 509 -9.06 -3.63 13.04
C ASP A 509 -10.49 -3.09 13.24
N GLY A 510 -10.85 -1.97 12.60
CA GLY A 510 -12.18 -1.36 12.62
C GLY A 510 -13.13 -1.86 11.52
N ASP A 511 -12.67 -2.74 10.63
CA ASP A 511 -13.50 -3.32 9.56
C ASP A 511 -14.05 -4.70 9.98
N ARG A 512 -15.37 -4.77 10.20
CA ARG A 512 -16.07 -6.04 10.51
C ARG A 512 -15.98 -7.04 9.37
N PHE A 513 -15.80 -6.56 8.14
CA PHE A 513 -15.68 -7.34 6.92
C PHE A 513 -14.22 -7.53 6.47
N PHE A 514 -13.22 -7.23 7.31
CA PHE A 514 -11.85 -7.62 7.01
C PHE A 514 -11.76 -9.13 6.73
N TYR A 515 -11.02 -9.55 5.71
CA TYR A 515 -11.15 -10.88 5.11
C TYR A 515 -10.96 -12.04 6.12
N LYS A 516 -10.11 -11.85 7.15
CA LYS A 516 -9.91 -12.84 8.23
C LYS A 516 -11.15 -13.07 9.10
N ASN A 517 -12.11 -12.14 9.08
CA ASN A 517 -13.40 -12.28 9.76
C ASN A 517 -14.48 -12.93 8.86
N GLN A 518 -14.25 -12.98 7.55
CA GLN A 518 -15.20 -13.51 6.56
C GLN A 518 -14.88 -14.95 6.14
N PHE A 519 -13.59 -15.30 6.08
CA PHE A 519 -13.12 -16.57 5.55
C PHE A 519 -12.41 -17.41 6.60
N ASN A 520 -12.44 -18.73 6.45
CA ASN A 520 -11.72 -19.66 7.33
C ASN A 520 -11.24 -20.91 6.55
N GLY A 521 -10.41 -21.72 7.22
CA GLY A 521 -9.94 -23.00 6.69
C GLY A 521 -9.25 -22.88 5.33
N ARG A 522 -9.65 -23.72 4.37
CA ARG A 522 -9.04 -23.78 3.04
C ARG A 522 -9.28 -22.53 2.19
N GLU A 523 -10.42 -21.85 2.36
CA GLU A 523 -10.72 -20.64 1.59
C GLU A 523 -9.84 -19.48 2.06
N LEU A 524 -9.70 -19.30 3.38
CA LEU A 524 -8.78 -18.34 3.96
C LEU A 524 -7.33 -18.64 3.54
N ALA A 525 -6.88 -19.89 3.64
CA ALA A 525 -5.53 -20.27 3.22
C ALA A 525 -5.28 -19.99 1.73
N ARG A 526 -6.29 -20.18 0.87
CA ARG A 526 -6.17 -19.80 -0.55
C ARG A 526 -6.05 -18.28 -0.73
N ILE A 527 -6.88 -17.51 -0.03
CA ILE A 527 -6.86 -16.05 -0.09
C ILE A 527 -5.53 -15.49 0.43
N GLU A 528 -5.03 -15.96 1.58
CA GLU A 528 -3.76 -15.49 2.17
C GLU A 528 -2.51 -15.78 1.34
N ASN A 529 -2.61 -16.74 0.41
CA ASN A 529 -1.54 -17.10 -0.50
C ASN A 529 -1.77 -16.56 -1.93
N THR A 530 -2.78 -15.71 -2.16
CA THR A 530 -2.95 -15.01 -3.44
C THR A 530 -2.02 -13.79 -3.47
N THR A 531 -1.26 -13.66 -4.55
CA THR A 531 -0.42 -12.48 -4.85
C THR A 531 -1.02 -11.63 -5.96
N LEU A 532 -0.54 -10.39 -6.12
CA LEU A 532 -0.87 -9.56 -7.28
C LEU A 532 -0.44 -10.25 -8.59
N ALA A 533 0.71 -10.93 -8.60
CA ALA A 533 1.16 -11.71 -9.75
C ALA A 533 0.14 -12.80 -10.14
N ASP A 534 -0.47 -13.48 -9.17
CA ASP A 534 -1.52 -14.48 -9.44
C ASP A 534 -2.76 -13.85 -10.08
N VAL A 535 -3.21 -12.70 -9.57
CA VAL A 535 -4.37 -11.98 -10.15
C VAL A 535 -4.07 -11.56 -11.58
N ILE A 536 -2.86 -11.07 -11.88
CA ILE A 536 -2.45 -10.72 -13.24
C ILE A 536 -2.45 -11.97 -14.14
N ARG A 537 -1.82 -13.08 -13.73
CA ARG A 537 -1.77 -14.33 -14.51
C ARG A 537 -3.16 -14.91 -14.81
N ARG A 538 -4.11 -14.78 -13.87
CA ARG A 538 -5.49 -15.28 -14.05
C ARG A 538 -6.29 -14.48 -15.08
N ASN A 539 -5.90 -13.24 -15.39
CA ASN A 539 -6.70 -12.28 -16.16
C ASN A 539 -5.99 -11.68 -17.38
N THR A 540 -4.80 -12.16 -17.71
CA THR A 540 -3.96 -11.70 -18.82
C THR A 540 -3.28 -12.87 -19.53
N GLY A 541 -2.58 -12.60 -20.63
CA GLY A 541 -1.72 -13.57 -21.31
C GLY A 541 -0.29 -13.63 -20.78
N LEU A 542 0.05 -12.86 -19.73
CA LEU A 542 1.41 -12.71 -19.25
C LEU A 542 1.89 -13.95 -18.48
N THR A 543 3.10 -14.41 -18.80
CA THR A 543 3.73 -15.57 -18.18
C THR A 543 5.06 -15.25 -17.52
N ASN A 544 5.73 -14.18 -17.94
CA ASN A 544 7.06 -13.77 -17.49
C ASN A 544 7.02 -12.73 -16.35
N LEU A 545 6.11 -12.91 -15.40
CA LEU A 545 5.99 -12.04 -14.23
C LEU A 545 6.93 -12.50 -13.12
N GLN A 546 7.52 -11.55 -12.38
CA GLN A 546 8.12 -11.86 -11.10
C GLN A 546 7.08 -12.33 -10.07
N ASP A 547 7.53 -12.98 -9.00
CA ASP A 547 6.63 -13.57 -8.00
C ASP A 547 5.97 -12.52 -7.10
N ASN A 548 6.70 -11.46 -6.75
CA ASN A 548 6.19 -10.30 -6.04
C ASN A 548 6.29 -9.08 -6.95
N MET A 549 5.14 -8.56 -7.39
CA MET A 549 5.10 -7.48 -8.38
C MET A 549 5.64 -6.14 -7.87
N PHE A 550 5.77 -5.96 -6.55
CA PHE A 550 6.32 -4.75 -5.92
C PHE A 550 7.85 -4.73 -5.88
N LEU A 551 8.50 -5.86 -6.14
CA LEU A 551 9.96 -6.00 -6.15
C LEU A 551 10.47 -6.19 -7.57
N ASP A 552 11.62 -5.61 -7.88
CA ASP A 552 12.26 -5.78 -9.16
C ASP A 552 12.55 -7.25 -9.41
N ARG A 553 12.56 -7.62 -10.70
CA ARG A 553 12.88 -8.99 -11.09
C ARG A 553 14.23 -9.42 -10.56
N SER A 554 15.21 -8.56 -10.30
CA SER A 554 16.51 -8.99 -9.75
C SER A 554 16.45 -9.42 -8.27
N VAL A 555 15.34 -9.19 -7.56
CA VAL A 555 15.17 -9.62 -6.17
C VAL A 555 14.70 -11.07 -6.12
N PHE A 556 15.42 -11.93 -5.40
CA PHE A 556 14.95 -13.27 -5.03
C PHE A 556 14.12 -13.15 -3.76
N TYR A 557 12.81 -13.11 -3.92
CA TYR A 557 11.86 -13.03 -2.80
C TYR A 557 11.26 -14.40 -2.52
N TYR A 558 11.24 -14.82 -1.26
CA TYR A 558 10.48 -15.97 -0.82
C TYR A 558 9.81 -15.69 0.53
N GLN A 559 8.48 -15.79 0.54
CA GLN A 559 7.68 -15.74 1.75
C GLN A 559 7.07 -17.11 2.00
N VAL A 560 7.22 -17.58 3.23
CA VAL A 560 6.67 -18.88 3.62
C VAL A 560 5.14 -18.82 3.51
N PRO A 561 4.49 -19.82 2.88
CA PRO A 561 3.04 -19.83 2.75
C PRO A 561 2.35 -19.76 4.11
N SER A 562 1.25 -18.99 4.17
CA SER A 562 0.44 -18.92 5.39
C SER A 562 -0.11 -20.30 5.73
N GLY A 563 0.04 -20.71 6.99
CA GLY A 563 -0.39 -22.01 7.50
C GLY A 563 0.60 -23.16 7.30
N ALA A 564 1.78 -22.91 6.71
CA ALA A 564 2.84 -23.94 6.56
C ALA A 564 3.56 -24.29 7.88
N GLY A 565 3.34 -23.53 8.95
CA GLY A 565 4.05 -23.69 10.22
C GLY A 565 5.44 -23.05 10.19
N SER A 566 6.35 -23.56 11.03
CA SER A 566 7.74 -23.08 11.13
C SER A 566 8.47 -23.09 9.79
N ALA A 567 8.98 -21.92 9.37
CA ALA A 567 9.86 -21.80 8.23
C ALA A 567 11.21 -22.43 8.55
N ASN A 568 11.54 -23.59 7.97
CA ASN A 568 12.89 -24.14 8.09
C ASN A 568 13.50 -24.14 6.69
N LEU A 569 14.29 -23.11 6.38
CA LEU A 569 14.79 -22.83 5.04
C LEU A 569 16.31 -22.99 4.97
N PHE A 570 16.77 -23.62 3.88
CA PHE A 570 18.18 -23.67 3.50
C PHE A 570 18.41 -22.98 2.17
N LEU A 571 19.15 -21.89 2.16
CA LEU A 571 19.57 -21.19 0.95
C LEU A 571 21.02 -21.58 0.61
N ASP A 572 21.17 -22.36 -0.45
CA ASP A 572 22.45 -22.66 -1.08
C ASP A 572 22.76 -21.60 -2.16
N ALA A 573 23.74 -20.74 -1.88
CA ALA A 573 24.25 -19.74 -2.81
C ALA A 573 25.63 -20.12 -3.36
N ASN A 574 25.84 -21.40 -3.69
CA ASN A 574 27.09 -21.88 -4.28
C ASN A 574 27.01 -22.11 -5.81
N GLY A 575 28.08 -21.74 -6.51
CA GLY A 575 28.18 -21.88 -7.97
C GLY A 575 27.35 -20.83 -8.71
N ASN A 576 26.68 -21.23 -9.79
CA ASN A 576 25.91 -20.30 -10.64
C ASN A 576 24.44 -20.15 -10.23
N TRP A 577 24.01 -20.78 -9.12
CA TRP A 577 22.60 -20.88 -8.74
C TRP A 577 22.40 -20.53 -7.27
N LEU A 578 21.31 -19.84 -6.99
CA LEU A 578 20.61 -19.80 -5.71
C LEU A 578 19.59 -20.93 -5.69
N ARG A 579 19.59 -21.75 -4.63
CA ARG A 579 18.60 -22.81 -4.43
C ARG A 579 18.08 -22.73 -3.00
N LEU A 580 16.77 -22.62 -2.86
CA LEU A 580 16.08 -22.60 -1.58
C LEU A 580 15.43 -23.95 -1.35
N PHE A 581 15.71 -24.57 -0.20
CA PHE A 581 15.16 -25.85 0.20
C PHE A 581 14.37 -25.75 1.49
N ASP A 582 13.35 -26.57 1.63
CA ASP A 582 12.74 -26.89 2.91
C ASP A 582 13.67 -27.86 3.67
N LEU A 583 14.08 -27.48 4.89
CA LEU A 583 14.97 -28.26 5.74
C LEU A 583 14.31 -29.46 6.41
N ASN A 584 12.98 -29.50 6.48
CA ASN A 584 12.25 -30.63 7.03
C ASN A 584 12.06 -31.73 5.98
N THR A 585 11.75 -31.34 4.73
CA THR A 585 11.39 -32.27 3.65
C THR A 585 12.51 -32.51 2.64
N GLY A 586 13.47 -31.58 2.54
CA GLY A 586 14.49 -31.57 1.49
C GLY A 586 13.96 -31.10 0.12
N GLU A 587 12.72 -30.63 0.06
CA GLU A 587 12.10 -30.16 -1.18
C GLU A 587 12.77 -28.88 -1.68
N LEU A 588 13.04 -28.81 -2.99
CA LEU A 588 13.50 -27.58 -3.64
C LEU A 588 12.30 -26.65 -3.83
N LEU A 589 12.26 -25.56 -3.07
CA LEU A 589 11.17 -24.58 -3.06
C LEU A 589 11.31 -23.57 -4.19
N ALA A 590 12.53 -23.07 -4.41
CA ALA A 590 12.81 -22.06 -5.43
C ALA A 590 14.26 -22.15 -5.93
N LYS A 591 14.50 -21.74 -7.18
CA LYS A 591 15.84 -21.76 -7.80
C LYS A 591 16.01 -20.61 -8.79
N ARG A 592 17.16 -19.95 -8.73
CA ARG A 592 17.49 -18.83 -9.63
C ARG A 592 18.96 -18.75 -9.97
N ARG A 593 19.32 -18.17 -11.13
CA ARG A 593 20.72 -17.90 -11.44
C ARG A 593 21.23 -16.78 -10.53
N ILE A 594 22.39 -17.01 -9.90
CA ILE A 594 22.97 -16.02 -9.00
C ILE A 594 23.29 -14.73 -9.74
N GLY A 595 23.80 -14.80 -10.98
CA GLY A 595 24.14 -13.63 -11.81
C GLY A 595 22.94 -12.80 -12.30
N GLU A 596 21.72 -13.25 -12.02
CA GLU A 596 20.48 -12.51 -12.29
C GLU A 596 19.83 -11.99 -10.99
N THR A 597 20.49 -12.18 -9.85
CA THR A 597 19.97 -11.83 -8.53
C THR A 597 20.84 -10.76 -7.89
N SER A 598 20.25 -9.62 -7.54
CA SER A 598 20.91 -8.52 -6.84
C SER A 598 20.77 -8.61 -5.32
N GLN A 599 19.62 -9.13 -4.86
CA GLN A 599 19.24 -9.19 -3.45
C GLN A 599 18.42 -10.45 -3.16
N VAL A 600 18.50 -10.95 -1.94
CA VAL A 600 17.65 -12.02 -1.42
C VAL A 600 16.80 -11.49 -0.28
N ILE A 601 15.51 -11.80 -0.27
CA ILE A 601 14.60 -11.52 0.84
C ILE A 601 13.87 -12.81 1.21
N LEU A 602 14.03 -13.25 2.46
CA LEU A 602 13.34 -14.40 3.03
C LEU A 602 12.43 -13.95 4.16
N VAL A 603 11.15 -14.35 4.10
CA VAL A 603 10.13 -13.98 5.08
C VAL A 603 9.54 -15.24 5.71
N GLY A 604 9.68 -15.33 7.03
CA GLY A 604 9.12 -16.35 7.91
C GLY A 604 7.62 -16.21 8.16
N ASN A 605 7.11 -17.04 9.06
CA ASN A 605 5.75 -17.00 9.56
C ASN A 605 5.72 -16.43 10.97
N ASP A 606 4.85 -15.45 11.20
CA ASP A 606 4.67 -14.89 12.54
C ASP A 606 4.18 -15.95 13.53
N GLY A 607 4.78 -15.96 14.73
CA GLY A 607 4.36 -16.84 15.83
C GLY A 607 4.91 -18.26 15.76
N THR A 608 5.79 -18.56 14.80
CA THR A 608 6.47 -19.86 14.71
C THR A 608 7.95 -19.75 15.00
N THR A 609 8.60 -20.87 15.32
CA THR A 609 10.07 -20.90 15.44
C THR A 609 10.67 -21.18 14.08
N ASP A 610 11.28 -20.17 13.49
CA ASP A 610 11.80 -20.19 12.14
C ASP A 610 13.32 -20.32 12.11
N ARG A 611 13.83 -21.04 11.13
CA ARG A 611 15.24 -21.36 10.96
C ARG A 611 15.66 -21.07 9.54
N PHE A 612 16.58 -20.14 9.39
CA PHE A 612 17.17 -19.75 8.12
C PHE A 612 18.64 -20.15 8.13
N VAL A 613 19.00 -21.08 7.26
CA VAL A 613 20.38 -21.52 7.08
C VAL A 613 20.86 -21.07 5.71
N ILE A 614 21.87 -20.23 5.65
CA ILE A 614 22.31 -19.59 4.42
C ILE A 614 23.79 -19.87 4.18
N ASP A 615 24.12 -20.47 3.03
CA ASP A 615 25.50 -20.76 2.65
C ASP A 615 25.95 -19.87 1.49
N VAL A 616 26.85 -18.93 1.78
CA VAL A 616 27.38 -17.95 0.83
C VAL A 616 28.85 -18.16 0.49
N ARG A 617 29.44 -19.32 0.83
CA ARG A 617 30.87 -19.58 0.56
C ARG A 617 31.26 -19.44 -0.91
N GLY A 618 30.34 -19.72 -1.82
CA GLY A 618 30.49 -19.57 -3.27
C GLY A 618 29.97 -18.25 -3.85
N ALA A 619 29.22 -17.45 -3.09
CA ALA A 619 28.64 -16.19 -3.53
C ALA A 619 29.65 -15.05 -3.31
N ARG A 620 30.46 -14.72 -4.32
CA ARG A 620 31.38 -13.57 -4.23
C ARG A 620 30.98 -12.46 -5.19
N GLY A 621 30.49 -11.35 -4.64
CA GLY A 621 30.25 -10.09 -5.37
C GLY A 621 29.02 -10.09 -6.27
N VAL A 622 28.02 -10.95 -6.02
CA VAL A 622 26.82 -11.05 -6.87
C VAL A 622 25.55 -10.53 -6.17
N LEU A 623 25.52 -10.54 -4.83
CA LEU A 623 24.39 -10.05 -4.03
C LEU A 623 24.69 -8.66 -3.47
N GLU A 624 24.78 -7.65 -4.34
CA GLU A 624 25.11 -6.27 -3.95
C GLU A 624 24.09 -5.69 -2.96
N GLY A 625 22.80 -6.00 -3.13
CA GLY A 625 21.73 -5.63 -2.20
C GLY A 625 21.66 -6.50 -0.93
N GLY A 626 22.56 -7.47 -0.79
CA GLY A 626 22.66 -8.31 0.40
C GLY A 626 21.57 -9.38 0.53
N VAL A 627 21.41 -9.87 1.75
CA VAL A 627 20.40 -10.86 2.15
C VAL A 627 19.60 -10.31 3.32
N ILE A 628 18.29 -10.23 3.15
CA ILE A 628 17.35 -9.75 4.17
C ILE A 628 16.55 -10.94 4.68
N VAL A 629 16.44 -11.07 6.01
CA VAL A 629 15.69 -12.15 6.66
C VAL A 629 14.74 -11.59 7.71
N HIS A 630 13.46 -11.92 7.58
CA HIS A 630 12.43 -11.57 8.54
C HIS A 630 11.92 -12.84 9.20
N GLY A 631 12.16 -13.03 10.51
CA GLY A 631 11.69 -14.21 11.26
C GLY A 631 10.23 -14.12 11.70
N GLY A 632 9.77 -12.92 12.08
CA GLY A 632 8.42 -12.64 12.58
C GLY A 632 8.45 -12.08 14.00
N ASP A 633 7.28 -11.73 14.55
CA ASP A 633 7.18 -11.03 15.85
C ASP A 633 7.12 -11.98 17.08
N ALA A 634 7.24 -13.29 16.88
CA ALA A 634 7.19 -14.27 17.97
C ALA A 634 7.78 -15.62 17.54
N GLY A 635 8.75 -16.12 18.29
CA GLY A 635 9.48 -17.33 17.93
C GLY A 635 10.76 -17.52 18.74
N LYS A 636 11.60 -18.45 18.30
CA LYS A 636 13.01 -18.58 18.73
C LYS A 636 13.83 -18.68 17.46
N ASP A 637 13.76 -17.62 16.70
CA ASP A 637 14.14 -17.61 15.31
C ASP A 637 15.65 -17.55 15.18
N LEU A 638 16.16 -18.35 14.26
CA LEU A 638 17.58 -18.57 14.07
C LEU A 638 17.95 -18.20 12.64
N LEU A 639 18.92 -17.31 12.51
CA LEU A 639 19.68 -17.11 11.28
C LEU A 639 21.08 -17.70 11.45
N ALA A 640 21.46 -18.64 10.59
CA ALA A 640 22.79 -19.22 10.55
C ALA A 640 23.42 -19.00 9.16
N VAL A 641 24.58 -18.36 9.12
CA VAL A 641 25.29 -18.04 7.86
C VAL A 641 26.63 -18.77 7.79
N PHE A 642 26.84 -19.52 6.71
CA PHE A 642 28.12 -20.14 6.37
C PHE A 642 28.90 -19.26 5.39
N GLY A 643 29.97 -18.64 5.89
CA GLY A 643 30.91 -17.83 5.12
C GLY A 643 32.22 -18.57 4.81
N SER A 644 33.02 -17.98 3.93
CA SER A 644 34.35 -18.49 3.57
C SER A 644 35.33 -18.34 4.75
N PRO A 645 36.35 -19.21 4.88
CA PRO A 645 37.36 -19.09 5.93
C PRO A 645 38.19 -17.80 5.98
N ARG A 646 38.05 -16.94 4.96
CA ARG A 646 38.74 -15.65 4.84
C ARG A 646 37.80 -14.46 5.02
N ASP A 647 36.51 -14.72 5.21
CA ASP A 647 35.52 -13.65 5.32
C ASP A 647 35.66 -12.97 6.67
N VAL A 648 35.74 -11.64 6.62
CA VAL A 648 35.72 -10.80 7.82
C VAL A 648 34.25 -10.55 8.19
N VAL A 649 33.92 -10.76 9.46
CA VAL A 649 32.58 -10.48 10.00
C VAL A 649 32.61 -9.13 10.71
N ARG A 650 31.69 -8.23 10.36
CA ARG A 650 31.52 -6.93 11.03
C ARG A 650 30.06 -6.72 11.38
N ASN A 651 29.77 -6.44 12.64
CA ASN A 651 28.44 -5.96 13.04
C ASN A 651 28.36 -4.46 12.70
N LEU A 652 27.37 -4.07 11.90
CA LEU A 652 27.19 -2.68 11.46
C LEU A 652 26.16 -1.92 12.31
N GLY A 653 25.47 -2.60 13.23
CA GLY A 653 24.33 -2.03 13.97
C GLY A 653 22.99 -2.28 13.27
N ASP A 654 21.89 -1.91 13.94
CA ASP A 654 20.53 -1.90 13.39
C ASP A 654 20.10 -3.18 12.68
N GLY A 655 20.46 -4.33 13.27
CA GLY A 655 20.13 -5.64 12.70
C GLY A 655 20.91 -5.98 11.43
N THR A 656 22.06 -5.34 11.17
CA THR A 656 22.88 -5.62 9.98
C THR A 656 24.28 -6.15 10.33
N VAL A 657 24.67 -7.26 9.70
CA VAL A 657 25.99 -7.88 9.84
C VAL A 657 26.59 -8.11 8.46
N GLN A 658 27.78 -7.58 8.25
CA GLN A 658 28.60 -7.82 7.08
C GLN A 658 29.36 -9.15 7.23
N VAL A 659 29.22 -10.05 6.26
CA VAL A 659 30.03 -11.29 6.15
C VAL A 659 30.76 -11.27 4.82
N GLY A 660 32.07 -11.00 4.86
CA GLY A 660 32.84 -10.75 3.64
C GLY A 660 32.28 -9.53 2.89
N ASN A 661 31.80 -9.73 1.67
CA ASN A 661 31.23 -8.66 0.84
C ASN A 661 29.69 -8.65 0.80
N ILE A 662 29.03 -9.51 1.59
CA ILE A 662 27.55 -9.58 1.64
C ILE A 662 27.05 -9.03 2.97
N ALA A 663 26.13 -8.07 2.91
CA ALA A 663 25.40 -7.58 4.06
C ALA A 663 24.23 -8.52 4.37
N PHE A 664 24.04 -8.86 5.64
CA PHE A 664 22.90 -9.59 6.15
C PHE A 664 22.10 -8.69 7.08
N THR A 665 20.90 -8.30 6.65
CA THR A 665 19.97 -7.50 7.45
C THR A 665 18.86 -8.41 7.97
N TYR A 666 18.50 -8.28 9.24
CA TYR A 666 17.51 -9.15 9.86
C TYR A 666 16.62 -8.44 10.86
N THR A 667 15.37 -8.89 10.93
CA THR A 667 14.39 -8.44 11.94
C THR A 667 13.63 -9.66 12.49
N GLY A 668 13.25 -9.62 13.77
CA GLY A 668 12.55 -10.75 14.39
C GLY A 668 13.41 -12.02 14.42
N ILE A 669 14.72 -11.89 14.68
CA ILE A 669 15.63 -13.02 14.83
C ILE A 669 16.28 -12.94 16.22
N GLU A 670 16.02 -13.93 17.08
CA GLU A 670 16.60 -13.98 18.43
C GLU A 670 18.07 -14.40 18.42
N THR A 671 18.44 -15.28 17.48
CA THR A 671 19.80 -15.85 17.42
C THR A 671 20.38 -15.71 16.02
N PHE A 672 21.51 -15.00 15.90
CA PHE A 672 22.30 -14.98 14.68
C PHE A 672 23.68 -15.60 14.91
N VAL A 673 24.00 -16.63 14.13
CA VAL A 673 25.28 -17.32 14.10
C VAL A 673 25.97 -17.17 12.74
N VAL A 674 27.24 -16.76 12.74
CA VAL A 674 28.10 -16.79 11.54
C VAL A 674 29.22 -17.81 11.72
N LEU A 675 29.48 -18.61 10.67
CA LEU A 675 30.46 -19.70 10.65
C LEU A 675 31.44 -19.52 9.48
N THR A 676 32.69 -19.14 9.77
CA THR A 676 33.74 -18.85 8.78
C THR A 676 35.01 -19.71 8.98
N GLY A 677 34.89 -21.02 9.21
CA GLY A 677 36.08 -21.88 9.39
C GLY A 677 35.83 -23.38 9.23
N PRO A 678 36.88 -24.22 9.02
CA PRO A 678 36.76 -25.66 8.79
C PRO A 678 36.35 -26.51 10.01
N GLY A 679 35.90 -25.89 11.09
CA GLY A 679 35.32 -26.55 12.27
C GLY A 679 35.22 -25.57 13.43
N THR A 680 34.02 -25.40 14.00
CA THR A 680 33.62 -24.85 15.32
C THR A 680 34.43 -23.74 16.03
N GLY A 681 35.42 -23.11 15.41
CA GLY A 681 36.43 -22.28 16.08
C GLY A 681 36.10 -20.80 16.18
N ASP A 682 35.50 -20.23 15.13
CA ASP A 682 35.08 -18.82 15.10
C ASP A 682 33.56 -18.76 14.95
N VAL A 683 32.87 -19.08 16.04
CA VAL A 683 31.41 -18.90 16.15
C VAL A 683 31.17 -17.50 16.68
N ASN A 684 30.81 -16.57 15.80
CA ASN A 684 30.31 -15.27 16.23
C ASN A 684 28.82 -15.44 16.55
N ARG A 685 28.50 -15.68 17.84
CA ARG A 685 27.13 -15.61 18.34
C ARG A 685 26.79 -14.16 18.65
N LEU A 686 25.81 -13.63 17.95
CA LEU A 686 25.23 -12.32 18.23
C LEU A 686 23.85 -12.57 18.83
N HIS A 687 23.66 -12.10 20.06
CA HIS A 687 22.35 -12.10 20.72
C HIS A 687 21.64 -10.80 20.34
N GLY A 688 20.44 -10.91 19.76
CA GLY A 688 19.64 -9.75 19.40
C GLY A 688 19.18 -8.99 20.63
N ASN A 689 19.43 -7.68 20.68
CA ASN A 689 18.69 -6.73 21.50
C ASN A 689 18.81 -5.35 20.82
N GLY A 690 17.85 -5.03 19.96
CA GLY A 690 17.70 -3.74 19.29
C GLY A 690 16.66 -2.82 19.96
N GLN A 691 16.41 -2.98 21.26
CA GLN A 691 15.55 -2.08 22.04
C GLN A 691 16.30 -1.69 23.33
N ASP A 692 16.84 -0.48 23.35
CA ASP A 692 17.50 0.11 24.51
C ASP A 692 16.42 0.57 25.51
N HIS A 693 16.02 -0.31 26.43
CA HIS A 693 15.30 0.13 27.62
C HIS A 693 16.33 0.66 28.61
N GLY A 694 16.48 1.99 28.62
CA GLY A 694 17.26 2.71 29.61
C GLY A 694 16.86 2.28 31.03
N ASN A 695 17.84 1.77 31.77
CA ASN A 695 17.78 1.82 33.22
C ASN A 695 19.17 2.13 33.76
N GLU A 696 19.25 3.30 34.37
CA GLU A 696 20.36 3.79 35.17
C GLU A 696 20.74 2.73 36.22
N HIS A 697 22.03 2.45 36.40
CA HIS A 697 22.62 2.41 37.75
C HIS A 697 24.14 2.51 37.70
N GLY A 698 24.62 3.54 38.38
CA GLY A 698 26.03 3.85 38.53
C GLY A 698 26.78 2.92 39.49
N ARG A 699 28.06 2.74 39.14
CA ARG A 699 29.26 2.58 39.99
C ARG A 699 29.05 2.16 41.47
N GLY A 700 29.62 1.01 41.82
CA GLY A 700 29.99 0.66 43.20
C GLY A 700 31.01 -0.48 43.23
N THR A 701 32.15 -0.23 43.86
CA THR A 701 33.39 -1.01 43.92
C THR A 701 33.41 -2.11 44.99
N ASP A 702 34.30 -3.10 44.75
CA ASP A 702 35.03 -3.95 45.71
C ASP A 702 34.32 -5.05 46.55
N GLY A 703 34.97 -6.22 46.61
CA GLY A 703 34.81 -7.18 47.72
C GLY A 703 35.04 -8.66 47.38
N ARG A 704 36.27 -9.14 47.59
CA ARG A 704 36.65 -10.58 47.58
C ARG A 704 35.88 -11.40 48.63
N GLN A 705 35.51 -12.64 48.31
CA GLN A 705 35.84 -13.85 49.09
C GLN A 705 35.33 -15.15 48.41
N SER A 706 36.15 -16.20 48.45
CA SER A 706 35.88 -17.58 47.96
C SER A 706 35.55 -18.53 49.16
N PRO A 707 35.44 -19.88 49.02
CA PRO A 707 34.18 -20.61 49.02
C PRO A 707 34.07 -21.71 50.12
N ALA A 708 32.88 -22.30 50.30
CA ALA A 708 32.68 -23.58 51.02
C ALA A 708 31.56 -24.37 50.30
N LYS A 709 31.82 -25.52 49.67
CA LYS A 709 32.09 -26.91 50.13
C LYS A 709 30.89 -27.68 50.73
N ALA A 710 30.63 -28.79 50.04
CA ALA A 710 30.03 -30.08 50.43
C ALA A 710 28.51 -30.15 50.68
N GLU A 711 27.76 -31.24 50.47
CA GLU A 711 27.75 -32.50 49.67
C GLU A 711 26.49 -33.30 50.18
N PRO A 712 26.20 -34.57 49.85
CA PRO A 712 25.05 -34.98 49.03
C PRO A 712 24.02 -35.89 49.77
N ILE A 713 22.88 -36.22 49.13
CA ILE A 713 22.04 -37.38 49.53
C ILE A 713 21.58 -38.19 48.30
N THR A 714 21.62 -39.50 48.50
CA THR A 714 21.63 -40.66 47.60
C THR A 714 20.28 -41.32 47.28
N ASN A 715 20.21 -41.85 46.05
CA ASN A 715 19.62 -43.11 45.52
C ASN A 715 18.50 -43.92 46.22
N ALA A 716 17.58 -44.44 45.37
CA ALA A 716 17.17 -45.85 45.13
C ALA A 716 15.65 -45.88 44.79
N THR A 717 15.10 -46.51 43.75
CA THR A 717 15.07 -47.92 43.29
C THR A 717 14.40 -47.91 41.88
N GLY A 718 14.74 -48.66 40.83
CA GLY A 718 14.95 -50.10 40.69
C GLY A 718 13.67 -50.83 40.24
N LYS A 719 13.47 -51.08 38.92
CA LYS A 719 13.00 -52.36 38.35
C LYS A 719 12.80 -52.33 36.82
N THR A 720 13.25 -53.43 36.21
CA THR A 720 13.32 -53.84 34.80
C THR A 720 12.04 -54.54 34.30
N ALA A 721 11.70 -54.41 33.01
CA ALA A 721 11.13 -55.47 32.16
C ALA A 721 11.03 -55.08 30.66
N THR A 722 11.71 -55.84 29.81
CA THR A 722 11.37 -56.20 28.41
C THR A 722 11.32 -57.74 28.36
N PRO A 723 10.80 -58.48 27.34
CA PRO A 723 10.62 -58.12 25.91
C PRO A 723 9.37 -58.72 25.20
N LYS A 724 9.16 -58.41 23.90
CA LYS A 724 9.02 -59.40 22.78
C LYS A 724 8.63 -58.75 21.44
N ALA A 725 9.06 -59.42 20.37
CA ALA A 725 9.05 -59.04 18.96
C ALA A 725 7.95 -59.71 18.13
N ASN A 726 7.87 -59.27 16.86
CA ASN A 726 7.22 -59.81 15.66
C ASN A 726 5.73 -59.48 15.44
N ASP A 727 5.36 -58.83 14.33
CA ASP A 727 5.14 -59.51 13.04
C ASP A 727 5.07 -58.56 11.84
N VAL A 728 5.33 -59.16 10.69
CA VAL A 728 5.49 -58.68 9.31
C VAL A 728 4.13 -58.43 8.62
N LEU A 729 4.05 -57.50 7.66
CA LEU A 729 3.31 -57.67 6.39
C LEU A 729 3.67 -56.59 5.35
N GLU A 730 3.83 -57.06 4.10
CA GLU A 730 4.41 -56.41 2.93
C GLU A 730 3.41 -55.61 2.05
N ALA A 731 4.01 -54.79 1.16
CA ALA A 731 3.57 -54.34 -0.17
C ALA A 731 2.39 -53.34 -0.27
N SER A 732 2.52 -52.21 -0.98
CA SER A 732 2.86 -52.15 -2.41
C SER A 732 3.51 -50.82 -2.83
N LYS A 733 4.46 -50.93 -3.78
CA LYS A 733 5.13 -49.85 -4.50
C LYS A 733 4.26 -49.39 -5.68
N SER A 734 4.11 -48.10 -5.89
CA SER A 734 3.99 -47.54 -7.24
C SER A 734 5.01 -46.40 -7.39
N THR A 735 5.86 -46.57 -8.39
CA THR A 735 7.03 -45.75 -8.67
C THR A 735 6.67 -44.68 -9.69
N GLY A 736 6.79 -43.41 -9.30
CA GLY A 736 6.91 -42.27 -10.21
C GLY A 736 8.16 -41.47 -9.82
N LYS A 737 9.35 -42.01 -10.11
CA LYS A 737 10.61 -41.28 -9.94
C LYS A 737 10.80 -40.33 -11.14
N THR A 738 10.58 -39.05 -10.94
CA THR A 738 11.26 -38.01 -11.73
C THR A 738 12.72 -37.94 -11.26
N SER A 739 13.64 -38.02 -12.21
CA SER A 739 15.08 -38.09 -11.98
C SER A 739 15.62 -36.77 -11.43
N VAL A 740 16.20 -36.80 -10.23
CA VAL A 740 17.04 -35.72 -9.68
C VAL A 740 18.37 -35.73 -10.42
N ASP A 741 18.79 -34.58 -10.93
CA ASP A 741 20.11 -34.33 -11.54
C ASP A 741 21.21 -34.51 -10.47
N PRO A 742 22.18 -35.43 -10.66
CA PRO A 742 23.14 -35.85 -9.63
C PRO A 742 24.40 -34.96 -9.56
N SER A 743 24.29 -33.65 -9.77
CA SER A 743 25.42 -32.72 -9.68
C SER A 743 25.21 -31.63 -8.62
N LEU A 744 25.16 -32.04 -7.35
CA LEU A 744 25.14 -31.18 -6.16
C LEU A 744 26.18 -31.66 -5.12
N PRO A 745 26.69 -30.79 -4.23
CA PRO A 745 27.62 -31.20 -3.18
C PRO A 745 26.86 -31.90 -2.03
N ASP A 746 26.65 -33.21 -2.16
CA ASP A 746 25.91 -34.08 -1.22
C ASP A 746 26.36 -33.96 0.25
N VAL A 747 27.63 -33.61 0.51
CA VAL A 747 28.23 -33.64 1.87
C VAL A 747 27.63 -32.58 2.80
N LEU A 748 27.16 -31.45 2.28
CA LEU A 748 26.59 -30.37 3.10
C LEU A 748 25.12 -30.57 3.39
N LEU A 749 24.35 -30.99 2.39
CA LEU A 749 22.96 -31.40 2.57
C LEU A 749 22.92 -32.60 3.53
N GLU A 750 23.75 -33.63 3.36
CA GLU A 750 23.84 -34.74 4.31
C GLU A 750 24.20 -34.28 5.73
N ARG A 751 25.11 -33.31 5.91
CA ARG A 751 25.48 -32.81 7.26
C ARG A 751 24.41 -31.96 7.92
N VAL A 752 23.65 -31.20 7.13
CA VAL A 752 22.53 -30.38 7.60
C VAL A 752 21.32 -31.27 7.91
N PHE A 753 20.99 -32.23 7.04
CA PHE A 753 19.88 -33.17 7.22
C PHE A 753 20.17 -34.33 8.20
N ALA A 754 21.43 -34.68 8.48
CA ALA A 754 21.79 -35.73 9.44
C ALA A 754 21.77 -35.29 10.91
N GLY A 755 21.16 -34.15 11.26
CA GLY A 755 21.00 -33.65 12.63
C GLY A 755 22.27 -33.13 13.31
N SER A 756 23.44 -33.69 13.03
CA SER A 756 24.67 -33.43 13.82
C SER A 756 25.21 -31.99 13.82
N LEU A 757 24.88 -31.18 12.81
CA LEU A 757 25.34 -29.78 12.72
C LEU A 757 24.30 -28.81 13.28
N LEU A 758 23.01 -29.07 13.02
CA LEU A 758 21.89 -28.30 13.58
C LEU A 758 21.80 -28.52 15.09
N ASP A 759 21.96 -29.76 15.56
CA ASP A 759 21.98 -30.15 16.99
C ASP A 759 23.17 -29.57 17.77
N ARG A 760 24.22 -29.09 17.07
CA ARG A 760 25.37 -28.40 17.69
C ARG A 760 25.24 -26.87 17.68
N LEU A 761 24.36 -26.34 16.82
CA LEU A 761 24.11 -24.91 16.71
C LEU A 761 22.99 -24.44 17.65
N LEU A 762 21.96 -25.28 17.80
CA LEU A 762 20.97 -25.25 18.88
C LEU A 762 21.62 -25.56 20.23
#